data_AF-A0A8R1TNN6-F1
#
_entry.id   AF-A0A8R1TNN6-F1
#
_cell.length_a   1.000
_cell.length_b   1.000
_cell.length_c   1.000
_cell.angle_alpha   90.00
_cell.angle_beta   90.00
_cell.angle_gamma   90.00
#
_symmetry.space_group_name_H-M   'P 1'
#
loop_
_entity.id
_entity.type
_entity.pdbx_description
1 polymer ?
#
loop_
_entity_poly.entity_id
_entity_poly.type
_entity_poly.pdbx_seq_one_letter_code
_entity_poly.pdbx_strand_id
1 'polypeptide(L)'
;MRARASGIYHAQLCSFICLSIYMHMSFFLMILVVLERVSSRWNFWPKFLLIFQSRKFNTILSLLLAIFLTGVGFAATRSAPVVNRVNVKIRNLPLSLDGFTIVLLTDVHIGPTVNQRRIEEIVAKTNELHTDMVAISGDLVDGFLSNLVQPTLSLANLKSKYGVYYATGNHEYYYGDTNEWLHYFTTKLNITVLHNTNRNLCSNSGDCICVAGVDDLLTEKLRIPDHHMDAERALSGCSETQPVILLVHQPNAASKILRSTKKRIDLILSGHTHAGQFYVVWLFVYLKNDFLHGLYKIKNSDTQIYVSSGVNYWGPPNMILRITHCPIIISGIISATSIIFLNIFGLTIFGVNDIYDYRKGNRERQLSTLKFEFFIFPFSVFIYFRLIELAKYVLTYNTNGTMTNHSTKYLQLIAVGTILWLFLGHATLFLYFIPDLIPRFFVILSFLSIGLWYHIVIPLVVFAMLTAVISRLKNISLNVKDLPGDAKGIRFALISDIHAGATVFEEQVEEIVDRVNNQAVDAVFIVGDAIDAPRNSIENRVRSLRFLKSKTFFVSGNHEYYYGNASEWFDLFEQYGFEVLNNRHVLFRGICIAGVSDYSSGRSGLPNHMFEPVEALKGCPQNTTTIVLSHNPASTKEIAFNDAHLRVDLILSGHTHAGQFYTVAPIVYLMLPYYYGLYRVSPETQLFVTAGTLYQGAPMKMVWMSEIWIIELHAS
;
A
#
# COMPACT_ATOMS: atom_id res chain seq x y z
N MET A 1 8.13 11.90 -22.76
CA MET A 1 8.24 11.58 -21.31
C MET A 1 8.20 12.81 -20.40
N ARG A 2 8.96 13.90 -20.66
CA ARG A 2 8.96 15.11 -19.81
C ARG A 2 7.56 15.72 -19.53
N ALA A 3 6.68 15.81 -20.53
CA ALA A 3 5.32 16.35 -20.34
C ALA A 3 4.46 15.50 -19.37
N ARG A 4 4.54 14.16 -19.45
CA ARG A 4 3.80 13.25 -18.56
C ARG A 4 4.28 13.35 -17.10
N ALA A 5 5.60 13.41 -16.89
CA ALA A 5 6.18 13.60 -15.56
C ALA A 5 5.75 14.94 -14.93
N SER A 6 5.67 16.00 -15.74
CA SER A 6 5.19 17.29 -15.28
C SER A 6 3.71 17.28 -14.85
N GLY A 7 2.82 16.58 -15.58
CA GLY A 7 1.40 16.52 -15.22
C GLY A 7 1.16 15.87 -13.85
N ILE A 8 1.85 14.75 -13.57
CA ILE A 8 1.76 14.04 -12.29
C ILE A 8 2.30 14.91 -11.14
N TYR A 9 3.45 15.57 -11.36
CA TYR A 9 4.05 16.52 -10.42
C TYR A 9 3.04 17.60 -10.00
N HIS A 10 2.43 18.29 -10.97
CA HIS A 10 1.49 19.37 -10.68
C HIS A 10 0.22 18.87 -9.99
N ALA A 11 -0.31 17.71 -10.40
CA ALA A 11 -1.50 17.13 -9.78
C ALA A 11 -1.25 16.76 -8.31
N GLN A 12 -0.13 16.09 -8.01
CA GLN A 12 0.21 15.72 -6.64
C GLN A 12 0.54 16.94 -5.78
N LEU A 13 1.26 17.91 -6.34
CA LEU A 13 1.54 19.17 -5.67
C LEU A 13 0.24 19.91 -5.31
N CYS A 14 -0.72 19.98 -6.24
CA CYS A 14 -2.04 20.58 -5.98
C CYS A 14 -2.78 19.83 -4.87
N SER A 15 -2.82 18.49 -4.91
CA SER A 15 -3.44 17.68 -3.86
C SER A 15 -2.84 17.95 -2.49
N PHE A 16 -1.51 18.07 -2.41
CA PHE A 16 -0.80 18.37 -1.19
C PHE A 16 -1.03 19.81 -0.69
N ILE A 17 -1.11 20.80 -1.59
CA ILE A 17 -1.49 22.18 -1.24
C ILE A 17 -2.93 22.20 -0.69
N CYS A 18 -3.87 21.53 -1.34
CA CYS A 18 -5.25 21.41 -0.86
C CYS A 18 -5.31 20.76 0.53
N LEU A 19 -4.53 19.70 0.75
CA LEU A 19 -4.44 19.06 2.06
C LEU A 19 -3.85 20.00 3.12
N SER A 20 -2.85 20.80 2.78
CA SER A 20 -2.29 21.80 3.68
C SER A 20 -3.33 22.84 4.08
N ILE A 21 -4.05 23.42 3.11
CA ILE A 21 -5.14 24.39 3.37
C ILE A 21 -6.19 23.75 4.27
N TYR A 22 -6.57 22.51 3.97
CA TYR A 22 -7.54 21.76 4.75
C TYR A 22 -7.10 21.59 6.22
N MET A 23 -5.85 21.18 6.46
CA MET A 23 -5.31 20.96 7.81
C MET A 23 -5.29 22.26 8.62
N HIS A 24 -4.84 23.37 8.02
CA HIS A 24 -4.84 24.68 8.67
C HIS A 24 -6.26 25.15 8.99
N MET A 25 -7.17 25.06 8.01
CA MET A 25 -8.55 25.49 8.16
C MET A 25 -9.26 24.70 9.28
N SER A 26 -9.07 23.38 9.31
CA SER A 26 -9.62 22.52 10.37
C SER A 26 -9.07 22.88 11.75
N PHE A 27 -7.77 23.14 11.84
CA PHE A 27 -7.13 23.56 13.09
C PHE A 27 -7.67 24.90 13.59
N PHE A 28 -7.78 25.91 12.72
CA PHE A 28 -8.32 27.22 13.11
C PHE A 28 -9.79 27.14 13.51
N LEU A 29 -10.60 26.38 12.78
CA LEU A 29 -11.99 26.16 13.16
C LEU A 29 -12.10 25.46 14.51
N MET A 30 -11.26 24.47 14.79
CA MET A 30 -11.20 23.83 16.11
C MET A 30 -10.85 24.84 17.21
N ILE A 31 -9.82 25.67 17.01
CA ILE A 31 -9.46 26.73 17.98
C ILE A 31 -10.61 27.71 18.20
N LEU A 32 -11.23 28.20 17.13
CA LEU A 32 -12.32 29.18 17.23
C LEU A 32 -13.53 28.58 17.96
N VAL A 33 -13.85 27.30 17.73
CA VAL A 33 -14.91 26.58 18.46
C VAL A 33 -14.55 26.41 19.94
N VAL A 34 -13.30 26.08 20.26
CA VAL A 34 -12.82 26.01 21.66
C VAL A 34 -12.92 27.38 22.33
N LEU A 35 -12.48 28.45 21.66
CA LEU A 35 -12.56 29.82 22.17
C LEU A 35 -14.01 30.27 22.39
N GLU A 36 -14.93 29.96 21.48
CA GLU A 36 -16.37 30.20 21.65
C GLU A 36 -16.91 29.46 22.89
N ARG A 37 -16.49 28.21 23.11
CA ARG A 37 -16.93 27.40 24.27
C ARG A 37 -16.36 27.92 25.59
N VAL A 38 -15.10 28.34 25.60
CA VAL A 38 -14.44 28.88 26.80
C VAL A 38 -15.03 30.24 27.16
N SER A 39 -15.17 31.13 26.17
CA SER A 39 -15.73 32.46 26.38
C SER A 39 -17.19 32.42 26.83
N SER A 40 -18.01 31.51 26.28
CA SER A 40 -19.40 31.32 26.72
C SER A 40 -19.52 30.77 28.12
N ARG A 41 -18.55 29.96 28.59
CA ARG A 41 -18.57 29.40 29.94
C ARG A 41 -18.10 30.39 31.01
N TRP A 42 -17.20 31.31 30.68
CA TRP A 42 -16.54 32.16 31.68
C TRP A 42 -17.08 33.59 31.72
N ASN A 43 -18.06 33.94 30.89
CA ASN A 43 -18.66 35.29 30.79
C ASN A 43 -17.63 36.42 30.59
N PHE A 44 -16.39 36.06 30.23
CA PHE A 44 -15.33 37.00 29.93
C PHE A 44 -15.55 37.52 28.51
N TRP A 45 -15.73 38.85 28.42
CA TRP A 45 -15.67 39.65 27.20
C TRP A 45 -16.87 39.45 26.24
N PRO A 46 -18.08 39.90 26.63
CA PRO A 46 -19.29 39.83 25.78
C PRO A 46 -19.13 40.48 24.41
N LYS A 47 -18.29 41.52 24.27
CA LYS A 47 -17.99 42.13 22.96
C LYS A 47 -17.15 41.24 22.05
N PHE A 48 -16.20 40.48 22.62
CA PHE A 48 -15.34 39.57 21.85
C PHE A 48 -16.10 38.29 21.47
N LEU A 49 -17.05 37.88 22.31
CA LEU A 49 -18.01 36.80 22.03
C LEU A 49 -18.76 37.01 20.71
N LEU A 50 -19.11 38.25 20.35
CA LEU A 50 -19.81 38.55 19.09
C LEU A 50 -18.99 38.16 17.85
N ILE A 51 -17.68 38.36 17.89
CA ILE A 51 -16.78 37.99 16.77
C ILE A 51 -16.75 36.48 16.61
N PHE A 52 -16.65 35.74 17.72
CA PHE A 52 -16.61 34.28 17.71
C PHE A 52 -17.97 33.62 17.43
N GLN A 53 -19.09 34.33 17.58
CA GLN A 53 -20.43 33.79 17.29
C GLN A 53 -20.75 33.74 15.78
N SER A 54 -20.07 34.54 14.95
CA SER A 54 -20.32 34.55 13.51
C SER A 54 -19.62 33.37 12.82
N ARG A 55 -20.38 32.30 12.56
CA ARG A 55 -19.89 31.12 11.82
C ARG A 55 -19.31 31.50 10.45
N LYS A 56 -20.00 32.35 9.69
CA LYS A 56 -19.54 32.83 8.37
C LYS A 56 -18.19 33.56 8.50
N PHE A 57 -18.05 34.44 9.48
CA PHE A 57 -16.78 35.15 9.73
C PHE A 57 -15.66 34.18 10.11
N ASN A 58 -15.91 33.26 11.06
CA ASN A 58 -14.92 32.27 11.50
C ASN A 58 -14.46 31.36 10.35
N THR A 59 -15.38 30.90 9.50
CA THR A 59 -15.05 30.08 8.32
C THR A 59 -14.20 30.84 7.31
N ILE A 60 -14.59 32.08 6.97
CA ILE A 60 -13.82 32.93 6.04
C ILE A 60 -12.44 33.23 6.62
N LEU A 61 -12.36 33.62 7.89
CA LEU A 61 -11.10 33.91 8.57
C LEU A 61 -10.20 32.67 8.59
N SER A 62 -10.74 31.50 8.92
CA SER A 62 -9.99 30.24 8.96
C SER A 62 -9.47 29.85 7.58
N LEU A 63 -10.27 30.05 6.53
CA LEU A 63 -9.86 29.80 5.15
C LEU A 63 -8.78 30.78 4.69
N LEU A 64 -8.93 32.08 4.98
CA LEU A 64 -7.93 33.10 4.64
C LEU A 64 -6.60 32.85 5.36
N LEU A 65 -6.64 32.52 6.65
CA LEU A 65 -5.46 32.13 7.42
C LEU A 65 -4.84 30.83 6.87
N ALA A 66 -5.66 29.86 6.49
CA ALA A 66 -5.19 28.61 5.92
C ALA A 66 -4.49 28.80 4.57
N ILE A 67 -5.05 29.59 3.67
CA ILE A 67 -4.44 29.95 2.39
C ILE A 67 -3.16 30.75 2.63
N PHE A 68 -3.19 31.74 3.52
CA PHE A 68 -2.02 32.55 3.85
C PHE A 68 -0.87 31.71 4.40
N LEU A 69 -1.12 30.88 5.41
CA LEU A 69 -0.09 30.02 6.01
C LEU A 69 0.37 28.91 5.06
N THR A 70 -0.51 28.40 4.20
CA THR A 70 -0.10 27.48 3.12
C THR A 70 0.82 28.18 2.13
N GLY A 71 0.49 29.40 1.70
CA GLY A 71 1.32 30.19 0.81
C GLY A 71 2.69 30.53 1.41
N VAL A 72 2.73 30.97 2.67
CA VAL A 72 3.98 31.27 3.40
C VAL A 72 4.82 30.00 3.59
N GLY A 73 4.20 28.90 4.02
CA GLY A 73 4.88 27.61 4.18
C GLY A 73 5.44 27.06 2.88
N PHE A 74 4.67 27.17 1.80
CA PHE A 74 5.10 26.79 0.45
C PHE A 74 6.26 27.64 -0.05
N ALA A 75 6.20 28.96 0.15
CA ALA A 75 7.29 29.87 -0.19
C ALA A 75 8.57 29.56 0.62
N ALA A 76 8.44 29.27 1.91
CA ALA A 76 9.56 28.86 2.76
C ALA A 76 10.18 27.55 2.26
N THR A 77 9.36 26.54 1.95
CA THR A 77 9.81 25.26 1.39
C THR A 77 10.55 25.41 0.06
N ARG A 78 10.11 26.34 -0.81
CA ARG A 78 10.73 26.57 -2.12
C ARG A 78 11.98 27.47 -2.06
N SER A 79 12.21 28.14 -0.94
CA SER A 79 13.40 28.97 -0.72
C SER A 79 14.66 28.10 -0.62
N ALA A 80 15.83 28.72 -0.84
CA ALA A 80 17.11 28.02 -0.75
C ALA A 80 17.32 27.40 0.65
N PRO A 81 17.94 26.21 0.76
CA PRO A 81 18.23 25.60 2.05
C PRO A 81 19.08 26.53 2.94
N VAL A 82 18.70 26.65 4.21
CA VAL A 82 19.45 27.41 5.21
C VAL A 82 20.53 26.53 5.82
N VAL A 83 21.76 27.05 5.91
CA VAL A 83 22.90 26.33 6.51
C VAL A 83 22.97 26.63 8.00
N ASN A 84 22.70 25.63 8.84
CA ASN A 84 22.86 25.72 10.30
C ASN A 84 24.22 25.16 10.71
N ARG A 85 25.03 25.97 11.41
CA ARG A 85 26.35 25.56 11.92
C ARG A 85 26.26 25.18 13.39
N VAL A 86 26.75 23.98 13.73
CA VAL A 86 26.74 23.44 15.09
C VAL A 86 28.14 22.97 15.44
N ASN A 87 28.68 23.51 16.55
CA ASN A 87 29.98 23.09 17.06
C ASN A 87 29.78 21.92 18.02
N VAL A 88 30.37 20.76 17.70
CA VAL A 88 30.29 19.55 18.52
C VAL A 88 31.66 19.28 19.16
N LYS A 89 31.70 19.12 20.48
CA LYS A 89 32.92 18.77 21.20
C LYS A 89 33.05 17.25 21.25
N ILE A 90 34.12 16.69 20.67
CA ILE A 90 34.42 15.26 20.71
C ILE A 90 35.53 15.01 21.72
N ARG A 91 35.34 14.04 22.61
CA ARG A 91 36.34 13.67 23.63
C ARG A 91 37.59 13.12 22.94
N ASN A 92 38.77 13.53 23.39
CA ASN A 92 40.05 13.02 22.87
C ASN A 92 40.14 13.09 21.33
N LEU A 93 39.57 14.12 20.70
CA LEU A 93 39.75 14.36 19.28
C LEU A 93 41.22 14.68 19.01
N PRO A 94 41.91 13.93 18.13
CA PRO A 94 43.28 14.26 17.74
C PRO A 94 43.37 15.67 17.17
N LEU A 95 44.43 16.42 17.51
CA LEU A 95 44.61 17.80 17.06
C LEU A 95 44.64 17.93 15.53
N SER A 96 45.09 16.89 14.82
CA SER A 96 45.07 16.78 13.36
C SER A 96 43.67 16.75 12.74
N LEU A 97 42.64 16.45 13.55
CA LEU A 97 41.24 16.38 13.19
C LEU A 97 40.42 17.51 13.84
N ASP A 98 41.06 18.43 14.58
CA ASP A 98 40.37 19.60 15.12
C ASP A 98 39.89 20.50 13.97
N GLY A 99 38.63 20.93 14.06
CA GLY A 99 37.96 21.65 12.98
C GLY A 99 37.42 20.78 11.83
N PHE A 100 37.40 19.45 11.96
CA PHE A 100 36.78 18.56 10.96
C PHE A 100 35.31 18.92 10.71
N THR A 101 34.94 19.15 9.45
CA THR A 101 33.62 19.65 9.05
C THR A 101 32.76 18.59 8.37
N ILE A 102 31.50 18.48 8.81
CA ILE A 102 30.52 17.54 8.25
C ILE A 102 29.28 18.30 7.80
N VAL A 103 28.87 18.10 6.54
CA VAL A 103 27.52 18.46 6.09
C VAL A 103 26.61 17.27 6.30
N LEU A 104 25.57 17.44 7.12
CA LEU A 104 24.51 16.46 7.30
C LEU A 104 23.33 16.78 6.37
N LEU A 105 23.08 15.88 5.41
CA LEU A 105 21.87 15.84 4.60
C LEU A 105 20.95 14.73 5.15
N THR A 106 19.67 14.99 5.21
CA THR A 106 18.64 14.01 5.60
C THR A 106 17.29 14.54 5.17
N ASP A 107 16.32 13.66 5.01
CA ASP A 107 14.96 14.00 4.63
C ASP A 107 14.93 14.81 3.31
N VAL A 108 15.65 14.32 2.30
CA VAL A 108 15.72 14.97 0.98
C VAL A 108 14.45 14.67 0.18
N HIS A 109 13.94 13.45 0.32
CA HIS A 109 12.70 12.94 -0.30
C HIS A 109 12.62 13.23 -1.81
N ILE A 110 13.65 12.83 -2.57
CA ILE A 110 13.64 12.94 -4.04
C ILE A 110 12.45 12.15 -4.55
N GLY A 111 11.53 12.81 -5.22
CA GLY A 111 10.23 12.20 -5.43
C GLY A 111 9.29 13.09 -6.22
N PRO A 112 8.00 12.78 -6.19
CA PRO A 112 7.06 13.38 -7.12
C PRO A 112 6.80 14.88 -6.93
N THR A 113 7.17 15.47 -5.79
CA THR A 113 7.11 16.92 -5.51
C THR A 113 8.49 17.58 -5.39
N VAL A 114 9.56 16.78 -5.36
CA VAL A 114 10.96 17.22 -5.26
C VAL A 114 11.69 16.84 -6.54
N ASN A 115 11.82 17.81 -7.44
CA ASN A 115 12.38 17.58 -8.77
C ASN A 115 13.90 17.78 -8.81
N GLN A 116 14.49 17.43 -9.95
CA GLN A 116 15.93 17.54 -10.23
C GLN A 116 16.52 18.92 -9.90
N ARG A 117 15.82 20.01 -10.25
CA ARG A 117 16.28 21.38 -9.98
C ARG A 117 16.51 21.62 -8.49
N ARG A 118 15.62 21.11 -7.63
CA ARG A 118 15.80 21.24 -6.16
C ARG A 118 17.05 20.51 -5.69
N ILE A 119 17.36 19.36 -6.28
CA ILE A 119 18.55 18.56 -5.93
C ILE A 119 19.82 19.25 -6.41
N GLU A 120 19.81 19.84 -7.61
CA GLU A 120 20.92 20.67 -8.10
C GLU A 120 21.21 21.86 -7.16
N GLU A 121 20.18 22.54 -6.66
CA GLU A 121 20.32 23.64 -5.69
C GLU A 121 20.94 23.14 -4.36
N ILE A 122 20.51 21.98 -3.84
CA ILE A 122 21.06 21.38 -2.61
C ILE A 122 22.53 20.98 -2.81
N VAL A 123 22.85 20.36 -3.95
CA VAL A 123 24.22 19.92 -4.26
C VAL A 123 25.16 21.11 -4.46
N ALA A 124 24.73 22.15 -5.19
CA ALA A 124 25.49 23.38 -5.35
C ALA A 124 25.77 24.02 -3.97
N LYS A 125 24.74 24.12 -3.12
CA LYS A 125 24.88 24.70 -1.79
C LYS A 125 25.80 23.89 -0.88
N THR A 126 25.75 22.57 -0.98
CA THR A 126 26.63 21.67 -0.22
C THR A 126 28.09 21.83 -0.66
N ASN A 127 28.33 21.91 -1.96
CA ASN A 127 29.69 22.06 -2.51
C ASN A 127 30.32 23.42 -2.19
N GLU A 128 29.52 24.48 -2.07
CA GLU A 128 29.98 25.82 -1.61
C GLU A 128 30.56 25.80 -0.19
N LEU A 129 30.21 24.80 0.64
CA LEU A 129 30.66 24.73 2.04
C LEU A 129 32.08 24.16 2.21
N HIS A 130 32.65 23.56 1.16
CA HIS A 130 34.00 22.98 1.17
C HIS A 130 34.27 22.06 2.38
N THR A 131 33.34 21.14 2.66
CA THR A 131 33.36 20.30 3.87
C THR A 131 34.30 19.10 3.74
N ASP A 132 34.78 18.59 4.88
CA ASP A 132 35.59 17.37 4.92
C ASP A 132 34.79 16.12 4.55
N MET A 133 33.53 16.01 4.99
CA MET A 133 32.66 14.85 4.74
C MET A 133 31.21 15.28 4.50
N VAL A 134 30.51 14.60 3.59
CA VAL A 134 29.04 14.67 3.50
C VAL A 134 28.45 13.40 4.11
N ALA A 135 27.60 13.56 5.11
CA ALA A 135 26.82 12.49 5.72
C ALA A 135 25.38 12.59 5.23
N ILE A 136 24.80 11.50 4.75
CA ILE A 136 23.39 11.38 4.37
C ILE A 136 22.74 10.36 5.31
N SER A 137 21.84 10.81 6.19
CA SER A 137 21.19 9.95 7.18
C SER A 137 19.72 9.72 6.79
N GLY A 138 19.50 8.82 5.85
CA GLY A 138 18.19 8.31 5.40
C GLY A 138 17.26 9.28 4.66
N ASP A 139 16.17 8.72 4.15
CA ASP A 139 15.07 9.40 3.44
C ASP A 139 15.57 10.27 2.28
N LEU A 140 16.38 9.66 1.43
CA LEU A 140 16.92 10.27 0.23
C LEU A 140 15.91 10.23 -0.92
N VAL A 141 15.10 9.16 -1.04
CA VAL A 141 14.19 8.92 -2.18
C VAL A 141 12.78 8.49 -1.76
N ASP A 142 11.77 8.95 -2.50
CA ASP A 142 10.33 8.72 -2.30
C ASP A 142 9.70 8.07 -3.55
N GLY A 143 10.27 6.96 -4.03
CA GLY A 143 9.72 6.22 -5.16
C GLY A 143 10.62 5.12 -5.72
N PHE A 144 10.16 4.48 -6.79
CA PHE A 144 10.88 3.42 -7.48
C PHE A 144 12.06 3.99 -8.30
N LEU A 145 13.17 3.25 -8.33
CA LEU A 145 14.38 3.62 -9.07
C LEU A 145 14.08 3.98 -10.53
N SER A 146 13.29 3.16 -11.22
CA SER A 146 12.88 3.35 -12.62
C SER A 146 12.27 4.73 -12.92
N ASN A 147 11.64 5.38 -11.93
CA ASN A 147 10.99 6.68 -12.08
C ASN A 147 11.88 7.85 -11.66
N LEU A 148 12.90 7.60 -10.84
CA LEU A 148 13.65 8.63 -10.11
C LEU A 148 15.13 8.72 -10.50
N VAL A 149 15.64 7.91 -11.44
CA VAL A 149 17.02 8.02 -11.94
C VAL A 149 17.41 9.45 -12.32
N GLN A 150 16.59 10.14 -13.14
CA GLN A 150 16.94 11.48 -13.63
C GLN A 150 17.11 12.52 -12.52
N PRO A 151 16.15 12.71 -11.59
CA PRO A 151 16.32 13.68 -10.51
C PRO A 151 17.43 13.33 -9.51
N THR A 152 17.85 12.06 -9.40
CA THR A 152 18.96 11.66 -8.51
C THR A 152 20.35 11.90 -9.11
N LEU A 153 20.51 12.01 -10.44
CA LEU A 153 21.82 12.11 -11.09
C LEU A 153 22.70 13.25 -10.54
N SER A 154 22.09 14.37 -10.17
CA SER A 154 22.82 15.53 -9.66
C SER A 154 23.56 15.27 -8.35
N LEU A 155 23.16 14.25 -7.57
CA LEU A 155 23.86 13.83 -6.36
C LEU A 155 25.28 13.33 -6.63
N ALA A 156 25.56 12.82 -7.84
CA ALA A 156 26.90 12.38 -8.23
C ALA A 156 27.93 13.54 -8.24
N ASN A 157 27.45 14.79 -8.23
CA ASN A 157 28.28 15.98 -8.19
C ASN A 157 28.62 16.46 -6.77
N LEU A 158 28.16 15.76 -5.71
CA LEU A 158 28.55 16.08 -4.34
C LEU A 158 30.07 15.93 -4.17
N LYS A 159 30.69 16.93 -3.55
CA LYS A 159 32.14 17.00 -3.32
C LYS A 159 32.43 17.18 -1.84
N SER A 160 33.39 16.40 -1.35
CA SER A 160 34.00 16.53 -0.04
C SER A 160 35.41 15.94 -0.07
N LYS A 161 36.22 16.25 0.95
CA LYS A 161 37.60 15.76 1.03
C LYS A 161 37.69 14.25 1.24
N TYR A 162 36.80 13.68 2.06
CA TYR A 162 36.80 12.28 2.45
C TYR A 162 35.67 11.45 1.83
N GLY A 163 34.75 12.06 1.09
CA GLY A 163 33.66 11.37 0.40
C GLY A 163 32.26 11.58 0.99
N VAL A 164 31.29 10.89 0.39
CA VAL A 164 29.86 10.96 0.72
C VAL A 164 29.43 9.62 1.30
N TYR A 165 28.85 9.63 2.49
CA TYR A 165 28.47 8.43 3.23
C TYR A 165 26.97 8.42 3.51
N TYR A 166 26.34 7.26 3.36
CA TYR A 166 24.88 7.13 3.42
C TYR A 166 24.44 5.98 4.35
N ALA A 167 23.42 6.21 5.17
CA ALA A 167 22.67 5.17 5.88
C ALA A 167 21.19 5.25 5.51
N THR A 168 20.46 4.14 5.55
CA THR A 168 19.07 4.08 5.10
C THR A 168 18.11 4.79 6.05
N GLY A 169 17.03 5.35 5.50
CA GLY A 169 15.85 5.78 6.23
C GLY A 169 14.68 4.85 5.98
N ASN A 170 13.52 5.17 6.55
CA ASN A 170 12.34 4.33 6.40
C ASN A 170 11.75 4.40 4.98
N HIS A 171 11.98 5.48 4.23
CA HIS A 171 11.40 5.68 2.90
C HIS A 171 12.04 4.79 1.82
N GLU A 172 13.31 4.40 1.98
CA GLU A 172 13.95 3.45 1.06
C GLU A 172 13.36 2.04 1.14
N TYR A 173 12.66 1.71 2.22
CA TYR A 173 11.97 0.43 2.39
C TYR A 173 10.49 0.47 1.95
N TYR A 174 9.98 1.63 1.50
CA TYR A 174 8.59 1.75 1.03
C TYR A 174 8.43 1.47 -0.47
N TYR A 175 9.50 1.50 -1.25
CA TYR A 175 9.43 1.48 -2.71
C TYR A 175 10.44 0.53 -3.35
N GLY A 176 9.96 -0.64 -3.80
CA GLY A 176 10.75 -1.61 -4.56
C GLY A 176 11.76 -2.38 -3.72
N ASP A 177 12.76 -2.96 -4.38
CA ASP A 177 13.88 -3.60 -3.70
C ASP A 177 14.89 -2.54 -3.24
N THR A 178 15.07 -2.42 -1.93
CA THR A 178 16.04 -1.48 -1.34
C THR A 178 17.47 -1.75 -1.85
N ASN A 179 17.84 -3.00 -2.15
CA ASN A 179 19.16 -3.34 -2.68
C ASN A 179 19.43 -2.71 -4.05
N GLU A 180 18.41 -2.56 -4.90
CA GLU A 180 18.57 -1.86 -6.19
C GLU A 180 18.96 -0.40 -5.98
N TRP A 181 18.33 0.27 -5.01
CA TRP A 181 18.67 1.65 -4.63
C TRP A 181 20.08 1.76 -4.05
N LEU A 182 20.44 0.87 -3.11
CA LEU A 182 21.79 0.86 -2.51
C LEU A 182 22.88 0.60 -3.56
N HIS A 183 22.63 -0.32 -4.48
CA HIS A 183 23.52 -0.61 -5.59
C HIS A 183 23.65 0.58 -6.54
N TYR A 184 22.54 1.25 -6.87
CA TYR A 184 22.54 2.45 -7.70
C TYR A 184 23.30 3.62 -7.07
N PHE A 185 23.10 3.88 -5.76
CA PHE A 185 23.83 4.92 -5.04
C PHE A 185 25.34 4.70 -5.07
N THR A 186 25.76 3.45 -4.88
CA THR A 186 27.18 3.07 -4.91
C THR A 186 27.77 3.17 -6.31
N THR A 187 27.12 2.56 -7.30
CA THR A 187 27.71 2.38 -8.64
C THR A 187 27.53 3.57 -9.58
N LYS A 188 26.46 4.38 -9.41
CA LYS A 188 26.14 5.50 -10.31
C LYS A 188 26.33 6.87 -9.69
N LEU A 189 26.21 6.99 -8.36
CA LEU A 189 26.29 8.28 -7.67
C LEU A 189 27.57 8.45 -6.85
N ASN A 190 28.44 7.43 -6.79
CA ASN A 190 29.67 7.43 -5.99
C ASN A 190 29.42 7.74 -4.49
N ILE A 191 28.28 7.27 -3.96
CA ILE A 191 27.91 7.39 -2.56
C ILE A 191 28.28 6.09 -1.84
N THR A 192 29.06 6.18 -0.77
CA THR A 192 29.42 5.00 0.03
C THR A 192 28.27 4.64 0.97
N VAL A 193 27.55 3.57 0.65
CA VAL A 193 26.47 3.05 1.50
C VAL A 193 27.07 2.31 2.71
N LEU A 194 26.69 2.75 3.91
CA LEU A 194 27.05 2.17 5.19
C LEU A 194 25.92 1.28 5.72
N HIS A 195 25.57 0.23 4.96
CA HIS A 195 24.59 -0.78 5.35
C HIS A 195 25.19 -1.67 6.45
N ASN A 196 24.91 -1.34 7.72
CA ASN A 196 25.51 -1.97 8.91
C ASN A 196 27.04 -2.14 8.82
N THR A 197 27.72 -1.13 8.31
CA THR A 197 29.17 -1.15 8.03
C THR A 197 29.82 0.18 8.40
N ASN A 198 31.15 0.23 8.36
CA ASN A 198 31.95 1.40 8.69
C ASN A 198 33.06 1.68 7.67
N ARG A 199 33.62 2.89 7.77
CA ARG A 199 34.83 3.36 7.09
C ARG A 199 35.65 4.24 8.02
N ASN A 200 36.97 4.09 7.98
CA ASN A 200 37.90 4.97 8.69
C ASN A 200 38.35 6.10 7.77
N LEU A 201 38.18 7.34 8.22
CA LEU A 201 38.61 8.56 7.53
C LEU A 201 39.88 9.07 8.21
N CYS A 202 41.03 8.82 7.58
CA CYS A 202 42.32 9.09 8.18
C CYS A 202 42.93 10.39 7.64
N SER A 203 43.40 11.25 8.52
CA SER A 203 44.21 12.41 8.18
C SER A 203 45.60 11.98 7.70
N ASN A 204 46.36 12.94 7.16
CA ASN A 204 47.74 12.68 6.69
C ASN A 204 48.69 12.28 7.83
N SER A 205 48.35 12.56 9.11
CA SER A 205 49.13 12.11 10.28
C SER A 205 48.83 10.67 10.68
N GLY A 206 47.82 10.02 10.08
CA GLY A 206 47.36 8.67 10.42
C GLY A 206 46.24 8.64 11.46
N ASP A 207 45.85 9.78 12.04
CA ASP A 207 44.71 9.84 12.95
C ASP A 207 43.39 9.69 12.17
N CYS A 208 42.50 8.80 12.63
CA CYS A 208 41.27 8.47 11.92
C CYS A 208 40.00 8.78 12.71
N ILE A 209 38.90 9.05 12.01
CA ILE A 209 37.53 9.04 12.51
C ILE A 209 36.83 7.80 11.94
N CYS A 210 36.20 6.98 12.78
CA CYS A 210 35.32 5.92 12.29
C CYS A 210 33.96 6.51 11.95
N VAL A 211 33.50 6.33 10.72
CA VAL A 211 32.12 6.61 10.34
C VAL A 211 31.41 5.28 10.13
N ALA A 212 30.35 5.05 10.88
CA ALA A 212 29.50 3.87 10.76
C ALA A 212 28.07 4.26 10.39
N GLY A 213 27.34 3.35 9.78
CA GLY A 213 25.91 3.49 9.50
C GLY A 213 25.19 2.20 9.85
N VAL A 214 23.94 2.34 10.28
CA VAL A 214 23.03 1.22 10.53
C VAL A 214 21.81 1.33 9.63
N ASP A 215 21.19 0.20 9.36
CA ASP A 215 19.88 0.19 8.71
C ASP A 215 18.79 0.82 9.58
N ASP A 216 17.76 1.36 8.92
CA ASP A 216 16.66 2.03 9.60
C ASP A 216 15.93 1.14 10.61
N LEU A 217 15.45 1.74 11.71
CA LEU A 217 14.74 1.05 12.79
C LEU A 217 13.49 0.28 12.31
N LEU A 218 12.86 0.70 11.22
CA LEU A 218 11.71 0.03 10.63
C LEU A 218 12.01 -1.41 10.18
N THR A 219 13.26 -1.71 9.81
CA THR A 219 13.68 -3.04 9.32
C THR A 219 13.38 -4.17 10.31
N GLU A 220 13.41 -3.88 11.62
CA GLU A 220 13.07 -4.84 12.67
C GLU A 220 11.63 -5.37 12.56
N LYS A 221 10.74 -4.57 11.98
CA LYS A 221 9.33 -4.94 11.76
C LYS A 221 9.10 -5.57 10.39
N LEU A 222 9.85 -5.15 9.37
CA LEU A 222 9.63 -5.60 7.99
C LEU A 222 10.18 -7.00 7.71
N ARG A 223 11.16 -7.50 8.50
CA ARG A 223 11.78 -8.83 8.34
C ARG A 223 12.29 -9.10 6.92
N ILE A 224 12.84 -8.07 6.27
CA ILE A 224 13.46 -8.20 4.95
C ILE A 224 14.80 -8.94 5.13
N PRO A 225 15.11 -9.98 4.33
CA PRO A 225 16.39 -10.68 4.40
C PRO A 225 17.57 -9.70 4.34
N ASP A 226 18.60 -9.95 5.15
CA ASP A 226 19.83 -9.14 5.29
C ASP A 226 19.66 -7.67 5.74
N HIS A 227 18.42 -7.20 5.91
CA HIS A 227 18.11 -5.85 6.41
C HIS A 227 17.57 -5.91 7.84
N HIS A 228 18.43 -5.59 8.79
CA HIS A 228 18.08 -5.33 10.18
C HIS A 228 19.06 -4.31 10.76
N MET A 229 18.61 -3.48 11.70
CA MET A 229 19.49 -2.54 12.39
C MET A 229 20.54 -3.31 13.23
N ASP A 230 21.81 -3.28 12.83
CA ASP A 230 22.90 -4.05 13.45
C ASP A 230 24.09 -3.15 13.82
N ALA A 231 24.02 -2.57 15.01
CA ALA A 231 25.05 -1.68 15.50
C ALA A 231 26.37 -2.39 15.84
N GLU A 232 26.34 -3.65 16.29
CA GLU A 232 27.57 -4.38 16.59
C GLU A 232 28.37 -4.65 15.32
N ARG A 233 27.68 -5.11 14.25
CA ARG A 233 28.29 -5.28 12.94
C ARG A 233 28.80 -3.95 12.38
N ALA A 234 27.98 -2.89 12.46
CA ALA A 234 28.37 -1.57 11.99
C ALA A 234 29.63 -1.04 12.66
N LEU A 235 29.82 -1.31 13.96
CA LEU A 235 30.93 -0.78 14.76
C LEU A 235 32.11 -1.75 14.91
N SER A 236 32.01 -2.97 14.38
CA SER A 236 33.01 -4.03 14.53
C SER A 236 34.43 -3.62 14.10
N GLY A 237 34.55 -2.79 13.06
CA GLY A 237 35.81 -2.27 12.52
C GLY A 237 36.34 -1.00 13.18
N CYS A 238 35.58 -0.42 14.12
CA CYS A 238 35.99 0.80 14.81
C CYS A 238 36.90 0.47 16.01
N SER A 239 38.08 1.11 16.05
CA SER A 239 38.95 1.09 17.22
C SER A 239 38.30 1.79 18.42
N GLU A 240 38.64 1.38 19.64
CA GLU A 240 38.12 1.98 20.88
C GLU A 240 38.74 3.36 21.18
N THR A 241 39.92 3.64 20.63
CA THR A 241 40.66 4.89 20.89
C THR A 241 40.28 6.02 19.95
N GLN A 242 39.76 5.70 18.76
CA GLN A 242 39.43 6.70 17.75
C GLN A 242 38.01 7.27 17.96
N PRO A 243 37.75 8.51 17.53
CA PRO A 243 36.40 9.07 17.47
C PRO A 243 35.45 8.26 16.58
N VAL A 244 34.20 8.10 17.00
CA VAL A 244 33.17 7.37 16.24
C VAL A 244 31.95 8.25 15.99
N ILE A 245 31.58 8.36 14.71
CA ILE A 245 30.37 9.03 14.22
C ILE A 245 29.44 7.99 13.62
N LEU A 246 28.20 7.93 14.10
CA LEU A 246 27.21 6.96 13.67
C LEU A 246 26.05 7.63 12.94
N LEU A 247 25.76 7.20 11.71
CA LEU A 247 24.62 7.63 10.92
C LEU A 247 23.41 6.75 11.25
N VAL A 248 22.35 7.38 11.77
CA VAL A 248 21.12 6.70 12.17
C VAL A 248 19.96 7.59 11.75
N HIS A 249 19.06 7.13 10.88
CA HIS A 249 18.00 8.00 10.39
C HIS A 249 16.99 8.38 11.50
N GLN A 250 16.40 7.38 12.18
CA GLN A 250 15.45 7.61 13.27
C GLN A 250 16.14 7.84 14.62
N PRO A 251 15.95 8.99 15.29
CA PRO A 251 16.61 9.28 16.57
C PRO A 251 16.21 8.31 17.70
N ASN A 252 15.03 7.70 17.61
CA ASN A 252 14.55 6.69 18.57
C ASN A 252 15.41 5.42 18.60
N ALA A 253 16.20 5.14 17.55
CA ALA A 253 17.13 4.02 17.54
C ALA A 253 18.33 4.23 18.47
N ALA A 254 18.70 5.49 18.79
CA ALA A 254 19.91 5.80 19.55
C ALA A 254 19.96 5.11 20.92
N SER A 255 18.87 5.18 21.68
CA SER A 255 18.74 4.52 22.99
C SER A 255 18.88 3.00 22.89
N LYS A 256 18.42 2.40 21.78
CA LYS A 256 18.49 0.95 21.55
C LYS A 256 19.90 0.52 21.15
N ILE A 257 20.54 1.27 20.26
CA ILE A 257 21.91 1.04 19.81
C ILE A 257 22.90 1.11 20.99
N LEU A 258 22.79 2.12 21.85
CA LEU A 258 23.67 2.27 23.02
C LEU A 258 23.49 1.15 24.06
N ARG A 259 22.37 0.41 24.02
CA ARG A 259 22.16 -0.77 24.87
C ARG A 259 22.70 -2.04 24.22
N SER A 260 22.79 -2.09 22.89
CA SER A 260 23.18 -3.30 22.15
C SER A 260 24.69 -3.42 21.95
N THR A 261 25.47 -2.37 22.20
CA THR A 261 26.93 -2.40 22.03
C THR A 261 27.66 -1.68 23.16
N LYS A 262 28.85 -2.17 23.50
CA LYS A 262 29.79 -1.48 24.41
C LYS A 262 30.79 -0.60 23.67
N LYS A 263 30.76 -0.60 22.34
CA LYS A 263 31.66 0.22 21.52
C LYS A 263 31.39 1.71 21.76
N ARG A 264 32.47 2.49 21.74
CA ARG A 264 32.42 3.94 21.86
C ARG A 264 31.66 4.53 20.67
N ILE A 265 30.71 5.43 20.96
CA ILE A 265 30.02 6.28 19.99
C ILE A 265 30.06 7.70 20.52
N ASP A 266 30.71 8.63 19.83
CA ASP A 266 30.84 10.02 20.28
C ASP A 266 29.71 10.89 19.76
N LEU A 267 29.29 10.68 18.51
CA LEU A 267 28.25 11.47 17.84
C LEU A 267 27.33 10.61 17.00
N ILE A 268 26.01 10.76 17.18
CA ILE A 268 24.97 10.20 16.33
C ILE A 268 24.38 11.32 15.46
N LEU A 269 24.25 11.10 14.15
CA LEU A 269 23.67 12.05 13.20
C LEU A 269 22.34 11.50 12.64
N SER A 270 21.24 12.21 12.88
CA SER A 270 19.87 11.75 12.59
C SER A 270 18.98 12.80 11.92
N GLY A 271 17.85 12.35 11.38
CA GLY A 271 16.79 13.17 10.78
C GLY A 271 15.41 12.68 11.19
N HIS A 272 14.55 12.37 10.22
CA HIS A 272 13.23 11.72 10.37
C HIS A 272 12.11 12.56 10.98
N THR A 273 12.42 13.41 11.96
CA THR A 273 11.38 14.14 12.70
C THR A 273 10.86 15.37 11.96
N HIS A 274 11.62 15.86 10.96
CA HIS A 274 11.40 17.14 10.27
C HIS A 274 11.17 18.34 11.22
N ALA A 275 11.64 18.25 12.48
CA ALA A 275 11.26 19.15 13.57
C ALA A 275 9.75 19.40 13.75
N GLY A 276 8.91 18.46 13.30
CA GLY A 276 7.45 18.63 13.27
C GLY A 276 6.99 19.63 12.21
N GLN A 277 7.40 19.43 10.94
CA GLN A 277 7.11 20.23 9.74
C GLN A 277 5.77 20.99 9.73
N PHE A 278 4.71 20.33 10.21
CA PHE A 278 3.41 20.96 10.46
C PHE A 278 3.16 21.12 11.96
N TYR A 279 2.93 22.35 12.40
CA TYR A 279 2.57 22.64 13.80
C TYR A 279 1.35 21.82 14.29
N VAL A 280 0.43 21.44 13.40
CA VAL A 280 -0.74 20.60 13.71
C VAL A 280 -0.33 19.20 14.18
N VAL A 281 0.75 18.64 13.61
CA VAL A 281 1.27 17.31 13.97
C VAL A 281 2.48 17.37 14.89
N TRP A 282 3.06 18.56 15.11
CA TRP A 282 4.25 18.78 15.92
C TRP A 282 4.16 18.13 17.29
N LEU A 283 3.01 18.24 17.98
CA LEU A 283 2.81 17.62 19.29
C LEU A 283 2.95 16.09 19.22
N PHE A 284 2.37 15.46 18.20
CA PHE A 284 2.46 14.02 18.03
C PHE A 284 3.89 13.58 17.73
N VAL A 285 4.64 14.36 16.92
CA VAL A 285 6.05 14.09 16.65
C VAL A 285 6.88 14.26 17.92
N TYR A 286 6.66 15.32 18.68
CA TYR A 286 7.34 15.59 19.95
C TYR A 286 7.09 14.48 20.99
N LEU A 287 5.86 13.99 21.11
CA LEU A 287 5.52 12.93 22.07
C LEU A 287 6.02 11.55 21.65
N LYS A 288 6.21 11.29 20.36
CA LYS A 288 6.66 9.99 19.84
C LYS A 288 8.18 9.84 19.71
N ASN A 289 8.94 10.93 19.78
CA ASN A 289 10.38 10.91 19.57
C ASN A 289 11.12 11.38 20.81
N ASP A 290 12.12 10.61 21.24
CA ASP A 290 12.99 10.96 22.37
C ASP A 290 13.74 12.29 22.13
N PHE A 291 14.02 12.59 20.85
CA PHE A 291 14.73 13.78 20.39
C PHE A 291 13.98 14.38 19.20
N LEU A 292 13.69 15.68 19.25
CA LEU A 292 12.96 16.36 18.17
C LEU A 292 13.91 17.02 17.16
N HIS A 293 14.75 17.95 17.60
CA HIS A 293 15.64 18.71 16.71
C HIS A 293 16.73 19.43 17.50
N GLY A 294 17.97 19.37 17.01
CA GLY A 294 19.13 20.02 17.62
C GLY A 294 20.13 19.02 18.21
N LEU A 295 21.10 19.55 18.95
CA LEU A 295 22.16 18.77 19.59
C LEU A 295 21.76 18.42 21.03
N TYR A 296 21.79 17.14 21.37
CA TYR A 296 21.49 16.63 22.70
C TYR A 296 22.65 15.75 23.21
N LYS A 297 22.84 15.71 24.52
CA LYS A 297 23.66 14.68 25.18
C LYS A 297 22.72 13.56 25.65
N ILE A 298 23.00 12.31 25.28
CA ILE A 298 22.18 11.18 25.70
C ILE A 298 22.42 10.92 27.19
N LYS A 299 21.34 10.75 27.97
CA LYS A 299 21.44 10.50 29.42
C LYS A 299 22.28 9.24 29.68
N ASN A 300 23.14 9.30 30.69
CA ASN A 300 24.03 8.20 31.11
C ASN A 300 25.01 7.70 30.03
N SER A 301 25.29 8.52 29.01
CA SER A 301 26.35 8.28 28.04
C SER A 301 27.14 9.56 27.78
N ASP A 302 28.38 9.42 27.32
CA ASP A 302 29.13 10.54 26.75
C ASP A 302 28.76 10.83 25.28
N THR A 303 27.91 9.99 24.69
CA THR A 303 27.40 10.14 23.32
C THR A 303 26.51 11.37 23.18
N GLN A 304 26.77 12.15 22.14
CA GLN A 304 25.89 13.22 21.66
C GLN A 304 25.05 12.74 20.48
N ILE A 305 23.87 13.29 20.29
CA ILE A 305 23.03 13.09 19.11
C ILE A 305 22.63 14.44 18.54
N TYR A 306 22.81 14.60 17.23
CA TYR A 306 22.29 15.74 16.48
C TYR A 306 21.14 15.28 15.59
N VAL A 307 19.96 15.86 15.81
CA VAL A 307 18.77 15.60 15.00
C VAL A 307 18.51 16.79 14.10
N SER A 308 18.70 16.61 12.80
CA SER A 308 18.39 17.60 11.78
C SER A 308 16.88 17.73 11.59
N SER A 309 16.46 18.88 11.08
CA SER A 309 15.06 19.18 10.77
C SER A 309 14.71 18.88 9.31
N GLY A 310 15.55 18.12 8.62
CA GLY A 310 15.42 17.82 7.21
C GLY A 310 15.85 18.97 6.29
N VAL A 311 16.48 18.61 5.17
CA VAL A 311 16.82 19.56 4.08
C VAL A 311 15.59 19.93 3.27
N ASN A 312 14.63 19.01 3.21
CA ASN A 312 13.40 19.13 2.46
C ASN A 312 12.21 18.64 3.31
N TYR A 313 11.12 18.23 2.66
CA TYR A 313 9.84 17.91 3.29
C TYR A 313 9.31 16.57 2.81
N TRP A 314 8.46 15.96 3.62
CA TRP A 314 7.60 14.86 3.21
C TRP A 314 6.14 15.31 3.12
N GLY A 315 5.41 14.79 2.13
CA GLY A 315 3.99 15.08 1.95
C GLY A 315 3.72 16.55 1.56
N PRO A 316 2.84 17.29 2.28
CA PRO A 316 2.53 18.67 1.92
C PRO A 316 3.72 19.62 2.03
N PRO A 317 4.02 20.43 0.99
CA PRO A 317 5.17 21.35 0.93
C PRO A 317 4.93 22.58 1.79
N ASN A 318 4.88 22.41 3.11
CA ASN A 318 4.61 23.51 4.02
C ASN A 318 5.52 23.39 5.24
N MET A 319 6.61 24.16 5.23
CA MET A 319 7.53 24.32 6.34
C MET A 319 7.25 25.62 7.10
N ILE A 320 6.02 25.80 7.58
CA ILE A 320 5.68 26.98 8.38
C ILE A 320 5.89 26.72 9.87
N LEU A 321 6.46 27.72 10.56
CA LEU A 321 6.64 27.71 12.01
C LEU A 321 7.33 26.42 12.50
N ARG A 322 8.62 26.25 12.20
CA ARG A 322 9.48 25.34 12.97
C ARG A 322 9.58 25.91 14.39
N ILE A 323 8.59 25.65 15.25
CA ILE A 323 8.52 26.20 16.61
C ILE A 323 9.51 25.43 17.50
N THR A 324 10.81 25.62 17.24
CA THR A 324 11.90 24.92 17.94
C THR A 324 12.32 25.63 19.23
N HIS A 325 11.77 26.80 19.54
CA HIS A 325 12.24 27.64 20.64
C HIS A 325 11.22 27.95 21.77
N CYS A 326 10.02 27.36 21.77
CA CYS A 326 9.07 27.55 22.87
C CYS A 326 8.23 26.31 23.24
N PRO A 327 8.86 25.17 23.58
CA PRO A 327 8.13 23.98 24.01
C PRO A 327 7.31 24.23 25.29
N ILE A 328 7.74 25.12 26.18
CA ILE A 328 7.05 25.42 27.45
C ILE A 328 5.71 26.14 27.20
N ILE A 329 5.69 27.15 26.32
CA ILE A 329 4.47 27.91 26.02
C ILE A 329 3.47 27.02 25.30
N ILE A 330 3.92 26.20 24.35
CA ILE A 330 3.04 25.28 23.63
C ILE A 330 2.57 24.15 24.52
N SER A 331 3.44 23.54 25.32
CA SER A 331 3.04 22.54 26.33
C SER A 331 2.03 23.14 27.32
N GLY A 332 2.20 24.39 27.73
CA GLY A 332 1.25 25.12 28.56
C GLY A 332 -0.08 25.35 27.87
N ILE A 333 -0.08 25.86 26.63
CA ILE A 333 -1.30 26.08 25.84
C ILE A 333 -2.00 24.75 25.56
N ILE A 334 -1.26 23.73 25.16
CA ILE A 334 -1.78 22.39 24.82
C ILE A 334 -2.27 21.67 26.06
N SER A 335 -1.56 21.74 27.19
CA SER A 335 -2.02 21.16 28.46
C SER A 335 -3.25 21.90 28.95
N ALA A 336 -3.29 23.23 28.86
CA ALA A 336 -4.49 24.00 29.17
C ALA A 336 -5.64 23.63 28.22
N THR A 337 -5.43 23.57 26.91
CA THR A 337 -6.47 23.17 25.95
C THR A 337 -6.84 21.70 26.09
N SER A 338 -5.93 20.81 26.48
CA SER A 338 -6.18 19.37 26.68
C SER A 338 -6.90 19.12 27.99
N ILE A 339 -6.58 19.87 29.06
CA ILE A 339 -7.31 19.85 30.33
C ILE A 339 -8.70 20.46 30.12
N ILE A 340 -8.82 21.56 29.38
CA ILE A 340 -10.10 22.15 28.99
C ILE A 340 -10.86 21.18 28.07
N PHE A 341 -10.19 20.50 27.14
CA PHE A 341 -10.79 19.51 26.25
C PHE A 341 -11.25 18.29 27.06
N LEU A 342 -10.43 17.71 27.93
CA LEU A 342 -10.79 16.59 28.82
C LEU A 342 -11.88 16.99 29.81
N ASN A 343 -11.85 18.19 30.37
CA ASN A 343 -12.93 18.64 31.27
C ASN A 343 -14.22 18.91 30.49
N ILE A 344 -14.17 19.59 29.35
CA ILE A 344 -15.37 19.93 28.59
C ILE A 344 -15.93 18.68 27.90
N PHE A 345 -15.11 17.95 27.16
CA PHE A 345 -15.51 16.75 26.43
C PHE A 345 -15.68 15.55 27.36
N GLY A 346 -14.84 15.35 28.38
CA GLY A 346 -15.03 14.25 29.34
C GLY A 346 -16.35 14.38 30.10
N LEU A 347 -16.70 15.59 30.59
CA LEU A 347 -17.98 15.80 31.27
C LEU A 347 -19.18 15.75 30.29
N THR A 348 -19.04 16.22 29.04
CA THR A 348 -20.18 16.18 28.08
C THR A 348 -20.33 14.87 27.31
N ILE A 349 -19.30 14.02 27.22
CA ILE A 349 -19.41 12.71 26.55
C ILE A 349 -20.03 11.67 27.48
N PHE A 350 -19.85 11.77 28.81
CA PHE A 350 -20.21 10.69 29.73
C PHE A 350 -21.39 10.95 30.68
N GLY A 351 -21.90 12.18 30.86
CA GLY A 351 -22.83 12.44 31.97
C GLY A 351 -23.86 13.53 31.72
N VAL A 352 -24.98 13.13 31.12
CA VAL A 352 -26.27 13.81 31.11
C VAL A 352 -26.62 14.28 32.53
N ASN A 353 -26.85 15.59 32.74
CA ASN A 353 -27.25 16.13 34.04
C ASN A 353 -28.72 16.59 34.14
N ASP A 354 -29.52 16.56 33.06
CA ASP A 354 -30.95 16.85 33.21
C ASP A 354 -31.81 16.12 32.17
N ILE A 355 -32.89 15.50 32.65
CA ILE A 355 -33.87 14.71 31.90
C ILE A 355 -34.87 15.60 31.14
N TYR A 356 -34.93 16.90 31.46
CA TYR A 356 -35.92 17.83 30.89
C TYR A 356 -35.53 18.46 29.53
N ASP A 357 -34.27 18.40 29.10
CA ASP A 357 -33.83 19.07 27.85
C ASP A 357 -34.15 18.30 26.55
N TYR A 358 -34.67 17.07 26.66
CA TYR A 358 -34.93 16.18 25.53
C TYR A 358 -35.98 16.70 24.52
N ARG A 359 -36.76 17.74 24.86
CA ARG A 359 -37.81 18.32 23.99
C ARG A 359 -37.42 19.60 23.24
N LYS A 360 -36.24 20.21 23.49
CA LYS A 360 -35.84 21.47 22.86
C LYS A 360 -34.73 21.29 21.81
N GLY A 361 -35.14 21.07 20.56
CA GLY A 361 -34.55 21.70 19.38
C GLY A 361 -33.07 21.46 19.04
N ASN A 362 -32.82 20.43 18.22
CA ASN A 362 -31.85 20.29 17.10
C ASN A 362 -30.37 20.74 17.22
N ARG A 363 -29.98 21.70 18.05
CA ARG A 363 -28.67 22.35 18.03
C ARG A 363 -27.61 21.59 18.83
N GLU A 364 -27.98 20.98 19.96
CA GLU A 364 -27.03 20.18 20.76
C GLU A 364 -26.68 18.85 20.10
N ARG A 365 -27.66 18.19 19.47
CA ARG A 365 -27.43 16.97 18.69
C ARG A 365 -26.46 17.21 17.52
N GLN A 366 -26.63 18.33 16.82
CA GLN A 366 -25.70 18.75 15.77
C GLN A 366 -24.30 19.05 16.30
N LEU A 367 -24.18 19.64 17.49
CA LEU A 367 -22.88 19.86 18.14
C LEU A 367 -22.22 18.54 18.55
N SER A 368 -22.97 17.57 19.06
CA SER A 368 -22.47 16.22 19.37
C SER A 368 -21.95 15.50 18.12
N THR A 369 -22.68 15.54 17.01
CA THR A 369 -22.21 14.97 15.73
C THR A 369 -20.95 15.68 15.26
N LEU A 370 -20.89 17.01 15.36
CA LEU A 370 -19.69 17.77 15.02
C LEU A 370 -18.46 17.36 15.83
N LYS A 371 -18.67 17.13 17.13
CA LYS A 371 -17.64 16.72 18.08
C LYS A 371 -17.07 15.33 17.74
N PHE A 372 -17.94 14.41 17.34
CA PHE A 372 -17.56 13.07 16.93
C PHE A 372 -16.83 13.06 15.57
N GLU A 373 -17.34 13.83 14.60
CA GLU A 373 -16.71 13.99 13.29
C GLU A 373 -15.31 14.62 13.40
N PHE A 374 -15.12 15.67 14.22
CA PHE A 374 -13.80 16.23 14.47
C PHE A 374 -12.82 15.24 15.12
N PHE A 375 -13.33 14.32 15.94
CA PHE A 375 -12.52 13.30 16.60
C PHE A 375 -12.07 12.21 15.62
N ILE A 376 -12.95 11.77 14.72
CA ILE A 376 -12.64 10.73 13.73
C ILE A 376 -11.86 11.29 12.53
N PHE A 377 -12.02 12.58 12.22
CA PHE A 377 -11.48 13.19 11.02
C PHE A 377 -9.97 12.90 10.78
N PRO A 378 -9.06 13.05 11.76
CA PRO A 378 -7.65 12.72 11.59
C PRO A 378 -7.40 11.23 11.33
N PHE A 379 -8.21 10.35 11.95
CA PHE A 379 -8.15 8.90 11.72
C PHE A 379 -8.60 8.54 10.31
N SER A 380 -9.66 9.17 9.79
CA SER A 380 -10.08 8.98 8.40
C SER A 380 -9.00 9.43 7.42
N VAL A 381 -8.34 10.58 7.63
CA VAL A 381 -7.20 11.02 6.80
C VAL A 381 -6.05 10.01 6.84
N PHE A 382 -5.71 9.50 8.02
CA PHE A 382 -4.66 8.48 8.16
C PHE A 382 -5.03 7.17 7.43
N ILE A 383 -6.28 6.71 7.55
CA ILE A 383 -6.78 5.54 6.80
C ILE A 383 -6.74 5.82 5.30
N TYR A 384 -7.11 7.03 4.84
CA TYR A 384 -7.04 7.40 3.43
C TYR A 384 -5.61 7.34 2.88
N PHE A 385 -4.63 7.83 3.64
CA PHE A 385 -3.22 7.70 3.27
C PHE A 385 -2.78 6.25 3.18
N ARG A 386 -3.16 5.42 4.15
CA ARG A 386 -2.85 3.98 4.13
C ARG A 386 -3.53 3.24 2.98
N LEU A 387 -4.76 3.61 2.62
CA LEU A 387 -5.44 3.05 1.45
C LEU A 387 -4.78 3.48 0.14
N ILE A 388 -4.28 4.72 0.04
CA ILE A 388 -3.51 5.18 -1.12
C ILE A 388 -2.17 4.43 -1.21
N GLU A 389 -1.46 4.25 -0.09
CA GLU A 389 -0.22 3.48 -0.05
C GLU A 389 -0.45 2.01 -0.40
N LEU A 390 -1.49 1.39 0.17
CA LEU A 390 -1.87 0.02 -0.16
C LEU A 390 -2.23 -0.10 -1.64
N ALA A 391 -3.00 0.84 -2.19
CA ALA A 391 -3.31 0.88 -3.60
C ALA A 391 -2.03 1.00 -4.45
N LYS A 392 -1.09 1.87 -4.08
CA LYS A 392 0.22 1.97 -4.76
C LYS A 392 1.02 0.67 -4.67
N TYR A 393 1.08 0.04 -3.50
CA TYR A 393 1.80 -1.20 -3.27
C TYR A 393 1.23 -2.34 -4.13
N VAL A 394 -0.10 -2.55 -4.07
CA VAL A 394 -0.81 -3.56 -4.86
C VAL A 394 -0.64 -3.30 -6.37
N LEU A 395 -0.68 -2.03 -6.79
CA LEU A 395 -0.50 -1.65 -8.20
C LEU A 395 0.93 -1.83 -8.71
N THR A 396 1.94 -1.80 -7.85
CA THR A 396 3.34 -1.87 -8.27
C THR A 396 3.94 -3.26 -8.11
N TYR A 397 3.45 -4.06 -7.16
CA TYR A 397 3.86 -5.46 -7.03
C TYR A 397 3.40 -6.32 -8.23
N ASN A 398 2.36 -5.89 -8.96
CA ASN A 398 1.86 -6.55 -10.16
C ASN A 398 2.56 -6.15 -11.47
N THR A 399 3.67 -5.41 -11.45
CA THR A 399 4.33 -4.93 -12.68
C THR A 399 5.78 -5.38 -12.83
N ASN A 400 5.96 -6.63 -13.22
CA ASN A 400 7.14 -7.10 -13.96
C ASN A 400 6.82 -7.57 -15.40
N GLY A 401 5.65 -7.19 -15.95
CA GLY A 401 5.31 -7.48 -17.34
C GLY A 401 3.92 -7.00 -17.73
N THR A 402 3.85 -5.97 -18.58
CA THR A 402 2.75 -5.76 -19.55
C THR A 402 1.29 -5.73 -19.03
N MET A 403 0.94 -4.75 -18.20
CA MET A 403 -0.45 -4.22 -18.21
C MET A 403 -0.49 -2.87 -18.92
N THR A 404 -1.42 -2.74 -19.86
CA THR A 404 -1.61 -1.55 -20.71
C THR A 404 -1.96 -0.32 -19.86
N ASN A 405 -1.46 0.84 -20.29
CA ASN A 405 -1.56 2.18 -19.67
C ASN A 405 -2.99 2.64 -19.28
N HIS A 406 -4.04 1.89 -19.61
CA HIS A 406 -5.43 2.28 -19.41
C HIS A 406 -5.99 1.82 -18.06
N SER A 407 -5.74 0.57 -17.63
CA SER A 407 -6.31 0.04 -16.37
C SER A 407 -5.74 0.74 -15.13
N THR A 408 -4.43 1.00 -15.11
CA THR A 408 -3.78 1.83 -14.07
C THR A 408 -4.35 3.25 -14.02
N LYS A 409 -4.67 3.82 -15.19
CA LYS A 409 -5.28 5.15 -15.28
C LYS A 409 -6.72 5.15 -14.73
N TYR A 410 -7.52 4.12 -15.04
CA TYR A 410 -8.87 3.99 -14.49
C TYR A 410 -8.86 3.78 -12.98
N LEU A 411 -7.95 2.94 -12.45
CA LEU A 411 -7.85 2.74 -11.00
C LEU A 411 -7.38 4.01 -10.28
N GLN A 412 -6.42 4.75 -10.84
CA GLN A 412 -6.04 6.07 -10.32
C GLN A 412 -7.20 7.07 -10.38
N LEU A 413 -7.98 7.08 -11.47
CA LEU A 413 -9.19 7.90 -11.60
C LEU A 413 -10.24 7.52 -10.57
N ILE A 414 -10.43 6.23 -10.27
CA ILE A 414 -11.35 5.78 -9.21
C ILE A 414 -10.82 6.19 -7.85
N ALA A 415 -9.52 6.02 -7.55
CA ALA A 415 -8.93 6.46 -6.29
C ALA A 415 -9.06 7.99 -6.11
N VAL A 416 -8.73 8.76 -7.14
CA VAL A 416 -8.91 10.23 -7.17
C VAL A 416 -10.38 10.59 -7.05
N GLY A 417 -11.28 9.88 -7.75
CA GLY A 417 -12.72 10.07 -7.68
C GLY A 417 -13.27 9.82 -6.29
N THR A 418 -12.84 8.75 -5.63
CA THR A 418 -13.19 8.43 -4.24
C THR A 418 -12.63 9.46 -3.27
N ILE A 419 -11.38 9.89 -3.43
CA ILE A 419 -10.78 10.97 -2.61
C ILE A 419 -11.56 12.27 -2.83
N LEU A 420 -11.86 12.64 -4.07
CA LEU A 420 -12.63 13.84 -4.41
C LEU A 420 -14.05 13.75 -3.86
N TRP A 421 -14.69 12.58 -3.92
CA TRP A 421 -16.04 12.37 -3.44
C TRP A 421 -16.11 12.40 -1.91
N LEU A 422 -15.14 11.79 -1.22
CA LEU A 422 -14.99 11.89 0.23
C LEU A 422 -14.60 13.30 0.67
N PHE A 423 -13.75 13.99 -0.10
CA PHE A 423 -13.44 15.40 0.08
C PHE A 423 -14.70 16.25 -0.13
N LEU A 424 -15.53 15.98 -1.14
CA LEU A 424 -16.81 16.65 -1.35
C LEU A 424 -17.77 16.36 -0.20
N GLY A 425 -17.82 15.14 0.32
CA GLY A 425 -18.60 14.76 1.49
C GLY A 425 -18.19 15.55 2.74
N HIS A 426 -16.89 15.68 2.98
CA HIS A 426 -16.38 16.50 4.08
C HIS A 426 -16.48 18.01 3.79
N ALA A 427 -16.28 18.46 2.55
CA ALA A 427 -16.43 19.85 2.16
C ALA A 427 -17.89 20.30 2.26
N THR A 428 -18.85 19.43 1.96
CA THR A 428 -20.29 19.71 2.17
C THR A 428 -20.65 19.79 3.64
N LEU A 429 -19.96 19.06 4.53
CA LEU A 429 -20.01 19.31 5.98
C LEU A 429 -19.49 20.71 6.34
N PHE A 430 -18.44 21.22 5.67
CA PHE A 430 -18.02 22.61 5.85
C PHE A 430 -19.04 23.61 5.31
N LEU A 431 -19.72 23.28 4.21
CA LEU A 431 -20.74 24.13 3.60
C LEU A 431 -22.03 24.16 4.43
N TYR A 432 -22.26 23.18 5.31
CA TYR A 432 -23.31 23.25 6.34
C TYR A 432 -23.18 24.50 7.23
N PHE A 433 -21.95 25.00 7.44
CA PHE A 433 -21.71 26.20 8.23
C PHE A 433 -21.87 27.50 7.43
N ILE A 434 -22.11 27.41 6.13
CA ILE A 434 -22.49 28.54 5.29
C ILE A 434 -23.98 28.39 4.95
N PRO A 435 -24.89 28.67 5.92
CA PRO A 435 -26.30 28.74 5.60
C PRO A 435 -26.47 29.72 4.43
N ASP A 436 -27.38 29.37 3.52
CA ASP A 436 -27.72 30.06 2.27
C ASP A 436 -26.89 29.69 1.03
N LEU A 437 -25.72 29.05 1.15
CA LEU A 437 -24.91 28.70 -0.02
C LEU A 437 -25.29 27.35 -0.65
N ILE A 438 -25.78 26.43 0.18
CA ILE A 438 -26.20 25.10 -0.24
C ILE A 438 -27.56 24.76 0.40
N PRO A 439 -28.57 24.36 -0.39
CA PRO A 439 -29.84 23.88 0.14
C PRO A 439 -29.62 22.80 1.20
N ARG A 440 -30.32 22.89 2.34
CA ARG A 440 -30.28 21.89 3.44
C ARG A 440 -30.35 20.44 2.95
N PHE A 441 -31.05 20.24 1.83
CA PHE A 441 -31.11 18.98 1.10
C PHE A 441 -29.74 18.33 0.85
N PHE A 442 -28.76 19.06 0.31
CA PHE A 442 -27.43 18.51 0.01
C PHE A 442 -26.67 18.13 1.27
N VAL A 443 -26.83 18.87 2.37
CA VAL A 443 -26.17 18.53 3.63
C VAL A 443 -26.76 17.25 4.23
N ILE A 444 -28.09 17.11 4.20
CA ILE A 444 -28.75 15.87 4.59
C ILE A 444 -28.24 14.72 3.72
N LEU A 445 -28.10 14.93 2.41
CA LEU A 445 -27.54 13.94 1.49
C LEU A 445 -26.11 13.54 1.87
N SER A 446 -25.26 14.50 2.28
CA SER A 446 -23.90 14.22 2.72
C SER A 446 -23.84 13.43 4.03
N PHE A 447 -24.67 13.77 5.02
CA PHE A 447 -24.76 12.99 6.25
C PHE A 447 -25.30 11.58 6.00
N LEU A 448 -26.33 11.46 5.15
CA LEU A 448 -26.85 10.15 4.72
C LEU A 448 -25.75 9.36 4.00
N SER A 449 -24.98 10.01 3.14
CA SER A 449 -23.85 9.42 2.42
C SER A 449 -22.74 8.93 3.35
N ILE A 450 -22.32 9.75 4.32
CA ILE A 450 -21.31 9.38 5.33
C ILE A 450 -21.84 8.24 6.21
N GLY A 451 -23.08 8.33 6.68
CA GLY A 451 -23.73 7.27 7.46
C GLY A 451 -23.85 5.96 6.67
N LEU A 452 -24.22 6.02 5.39
CA LEU A 452 -24.22 4.88 4.47
C LEU A 452 -22.83 4.26 4.35
N TRP A 453 -21.78 5.07 4.26
CA TRP A 453 -20.41 4.53 4.20
C TRP A 453 -19.98 3.85 5.49
N TYR A 454 -20.14 4.50 6.64
CA TYR A 454 -19.69 3.95 7.92
C TYR A 454 -20.51 2.76 8.38
N HIS A 455 -21.82 2.74 8.13
CA HIS A 455 -22.71 1.71 8.67
C HIS A 455 -23.11 0.64 7.67
N ILE A 456 -22.95 0.87 6.37
CA ILE A 456 -23.34 -0.09 5.32
C ILE A 456 -22.13 -0.46 4.46
N VAL A 457 -21.49 0.50 3.79
CA VAL A 457 -20.43 0.19 2.81
C VAL A 457 -19.19 -0.42 3.46
N ILE A 458 -18.63 0.20 4.51
CA ILE A 458 -17.42 -0.32 5.18
C ILE A 458 -17.67 -1.71 5.78
N PRO A 459 -18.74 -1.95 6.57
CA PRO A 459 -19.06 -3.29 7.05
C PRO A 459 -19.28 -4.30 5.91
N LEU A 460 -19.94 -3.93 4.81
CA LEU A 460 -20.13 -4.81 3.65
C LEU A 460 -18.81 -5.12 2.94
N VAL A 461 -17.88 -4.17 2.83
CA VAL A 461 -16.54 -4.39 2.25
C VAL A 461 -15.73 -5.33 3.13
N VAL A 462 -15.69 -5.08 4.45
CA VAL A 462 -15.01 -5.98 5.40
C VAL A 462 -15.62 -7.38 5.36
N PHE A 463 -16.95 -7.47 5.34
CA PHE A 463 -17.65 -8.74 5.23
C PHE A 463 -17.35 -9.46 3.90
N ALA A 464 -17.35 -8.74 2.78
CA ALA A 464 -16.99 -9.28 1.47
C ALA A 464 -15.55 -9.82 1.44
N MET A 465 -14.58 -9.07 2.02
CA MET A 465 -13.19 -9.52 2.16
C MET A 465 -13.10 -10.82 2.98
N LEU A 466 -13.76 -10.90 4.13
CA LEU A 466 -13.78 -12.09 4.97
C LEU A 466 -14.40 -13.29 4.23
N THR A 467 -15.47 -13.08 3.45
CA THR A 467 -16.11 -14.16 2.69
C THR A 467 -15.36 -14.56 1.43
N ALA A 468 -14.44 -13.72 0.92
CA ALA A 468 -13.67 -14.00 -0.28
C ALA A 468 -12.49 -14.95 -0.04
N VAL A 469 -11.99 -14.99 1.20
CA VAL A 469 -10.93 -15.92 1.62
C VAL A 469 -11.51 -17.30 1.94
N ILE A 470 -12.77 -17.36 2.41
CA ILE A 470 -13.42 -18.61 2.81
C ILE A 470 -14.17 -19.21 1.62
N SER A 471 -13.52 -20.14 0.92
CA SER A 471 -14.14 -20.90 -0.18
C SER A 471 -15.21 -21.86 0.33
N ARG A 472 -16.47 -21.65 -0.04
CA ARG A 472 -17.57 -22.55 0.32
C ARG A 472 -17.59 -23.78 -0.57
N LEU A 473 -17.78 -24.95 0.05
CA LEU A 473 -18.10 -26.18 -0.67
C LEU A 473 -19.57 -26.12 -1.10
N LYS A 474 -19.83 -26.31 -2.40
CA LYS A 474 -21.18 -26.45 -2.98
C LYS A 474 -21.28 -27.80 -3.67
N ASN A 475 -22.45 -28.42 -3.67
CA ASN A 475 -22.68 -29.71 -4.33
C ASN A 475 -23.73 -29.54 -5.43
N ILE A 476 -23.53 -30.19 -6.58
CA ILE A 476 -24.50 -30.27 -7.67
C ILE A 476 -24.51 -31.67 -8.27
N SER A 477 -25.69 -32.18 -8.57
CA SER A 477 -25.87 -33.43 -9.31
C SER A 477 -26.25 -33.09 -10.75
N LEU A 478 -25.50 -33.62 -11.73
CA LEU A 478 -25.73 -33.40 -13.15
C LEU A 478 -26.05 -34.73 -13.84
N ASN A 479 -27.06 -34.71 -14.70
CA ASN A 479 -27.42 -35.88 -15.51
C ASN A 479 -26.70 -35.79 -16.86
N VAL A 480 -26.01 -36.86 -17.27
CA VAL A 480 -25.29 -36.97 -18.54
C VAL A 480 -25.66 -38.27 -19.26
N LYS A 481 -25.51 -38.31 -20.59
CA LYS A 481 -25.84 -39.51 -21.38
C LYS A 481 -24.66 -40.47 -21.43
N ASP A 482 -24.97 -41.76 -21.59
CA ASP A 482 -23.99 -42.86 -21.75
C ASP A 482 -22.88 -42.88 -20.69
N LEU A 483 -23.26 -42.56 -19.43
CA LEU A 483 -22.36 -42.67 -18.29
C LEU A 483 -22.01 -44.15 -18.07
N PRO A 484 -20.71 -44.53 -18.10
CA PRO A 484 -20.30 -45.90 -17.82
C PRO A 484 -20.86 -46.39 -16.48
N GLY A 485 -21.27 -47.66 -16.42
CA GLY A 485 -21.93 -48.21 -15.24
C GLY A 485 -21.09 -48.14 -13.95
N ASP A 486 -19.77 -48.27 -14.08
CA ASP A 486 -18.78 -48.14 -13.01
C ASP A 486 -18.50 -46.68 -12.60
N ALA A 487 -18.94 -45.71 -13.40
CA ALA A 487 -18.83 -44.28 -13.14
C ALA A 487 -20.14 -43.65 -12.60
N LYS A 488 -21.16 -44.46 -12.33
CA LYS A 488 -22.43 -43.96 -11.76
C LYS A 488 -22.21 -43.40 -10.34
N GLY A 489 -22.54 -42.12 -10.13
CA GLY A 489 -22.31 -41.43 -8.85
C GLY A 489 -20.85 -40.99 -8.65
N ILE A 490 -20.05 -40.95 -9.73
CA ILE A 490 -18.69 -40.40 -9.68
C ILE A 490 -18.73 -38.93 -9.26
N ARG A 491 -17.80 -38.53 -8.39
CA ARG A 491 -17.75 -37.18 -7.81
C ARG A 491 -16.46 -36.46 -8.19
N PHE A 492 -16.58 -35.23 -8.67
CA PHE A 492 -15.44 -34.38 -9.05
C PHE A 492 -15.41 -33.09 -8.24
N ALA A 493 -14.24 -32.66 -7.78
CA ALA A 493 -14.06 -31.30 -7.27
C ALA A 493 -13.70 -30.36 -8.43
N LEU A 494 -14.46 -29.29 -8.63
CA LEU A 494 -14.19 -28.25 -9.62
C LEU A 494 -13.64 -27.00 -8.93
N ILE A 495 -12.44 -26.61 -9.34
CA ILE A 495 -11.67 -25.46 -8.85
C ILE A 495 -11.34 -24.59 -10.07
N SER A 496 -11.48 -23.28 -9.95
CA SER A 496 -11.07 -22.31 -10.97
C SER A 496 -10.62 -21.02 -10.30
N ASP A 497 -9.96 -20.12 -11.03
CA ASP A 497 -9.77 -18.73 -10.60
C ASP A 497 -9.12 -18.63 -9.19
N ILE A 498 -8.03 -19.37 -8.97
CA ILE A 498 -7.24 -19.29 -7.72
C ILE A 498 -6.45 -17.99 -7.69
N HIS A 499 -5.86 -17.59 -8.83
CA HIS A 499 -5.01 -16.40 -8.97
C HIS A 499 -3.91 -16.30 -7.91
N ALA A 500 -3.19 -17.39 -7.65
CA ALA A 500 -2.02 -17.37 -6.78
C ALA A 500 -1.00 -16.36 -7.33
N GLY A 501 -0.73 -15.30 -6.56
CA GLY A 501 -0.09 -14.09 -7.06
C GLY A 501 -0.10 -13.01 -5.98
N ALA A 502 -0.07 -11.73 -6.30
CA ALA A 502 0.18 -10.65 -5.31
C ALA A 502 -0.65 -10.71 -4.01
N THR A 503 -1.93 -11.09 -4.06
CA THR A 503 -2.88 -11.02 -2.93
C THR A 503 -3.39 -12.38 -2.44
N VAL A 504 -3.02 -13.47 -3.11
CA VAL A 504 -3.31 -14.85 -2.71
C VAL A 504 -2.00 -15.52 -2.31
N PHE A 505 -1.89 -15.93 -1.05
CA PHE A 505 -0.70 -16.51 -0.44
C PHE A 505 -0.86 -18.03 -0.26
N GLU A 506 0.21 -18.69 0.21
CA GLU A 506 0.28 -20.14 0.36
C GLU A 506 -0.84 -20.68 1.26
N GLU A 507 -1.19 -19.94 2.32
CA GLU A 507 -2.19 -20.34 3.31
C GLU A 507 -3.59 -20.48 2.70
N GLN A 508 -3.98 -19.59 1.77
CA GLN A 508 -5.27 -19.71 1.08
C GLN A 508 -5.31 -20.91 0.14
N VAL A 509 -4.19 -21.22 -0.52
CA VAL A 509 -4.10 -22.37 -1.43
C VAL A 509 -4.09 -23.68 -0.64
N GLU A 510 -3.40 -23.73 0.49
CA GLU A 510 -3.42 -24.86 1.43
C GLU A 510 -4.85 -25.13 1.95
N GLU A 511 -5.60 -24.08 2.31
CA GLU A 511 -7.00 -24.23 2.73
C GLU A 511 -7.90 -24.84 1.64
N ILE A 512 -7.67 -24.49 0.36
CA ILE A 512 -8.38 -25.13 -0.77
C ILE A 512 -8.05 -26.62 -0.83
N VAL A 513 -6.76 -26.97 -0.75
CA VAL A 513 -6.28 -28.35 -0.80
C VAL A 513 -6.87 -29.18 0.33
N ASP A 514 -6.88 -28.66 1.55
CA ASP A 514 -7.47 -29.32 2.72
C ASP A 514 -8.98 -29.51 2.55
N ARG A 515 -9.71 -28.48 2.10
CA ARG A 515 -11.16 -28.57 1.87
C ARG A 515 -11.49 -29.64 0.83
N VAL A 516 -10.74 -29.71 -0.27
CA VAL A 516 -10.92 -30.70 -1.34
C VAL A 516 -10.55 -32.10 -0.87
N ASN A 517 -9.41 -32.27 -0.20
CA ASN A 517 -8.94 -33.55 0.34
C ASN A 517 -9.87 -34.12 1.43
N ASN A 518 -10.66 -33.28 2.08
CA ASN A 518 -11.69 -33.68 3.04
C ASN A 518 -13.01 -34.10 2.38
N GLN A 519 -13.13 -33.97 1.05
CA GLN A 519 -14.26 -34.51 0.28
C GLN A 519 -13.88 -35.85 -0.36
N ALA A 520 -14.82 -36.80 -0.34
CA ALA A 520 -14.68 -38.05 -1.09
C ALA A 520 -14.97 -37.80 -2.57
N VAL A 521 -13.97 -37.29 -3.30
CA VAL A 521 -14.00 -37.07 -4.76
C VAL A 521 -13.07 -38.03 -5.49
N ASP A 522 -13.50 -38.51 -6.66
CA ASP A 522 -12.74 -39.43 -7.51
C ASP A 522 -11.65 -38.70 -8.32
N ALA A 523 -11.89 -37.43 -8.67
CA ALA A 523 -10.89 -36.56 -9.32
C ALA A 523 -11.11 -35.08 -9.00
N VAL A 524 -10.10 -34.27 -9.29
CA VAL A 524 -10.12 -32.80 -9.18
C VAL A 524 -9.93 -32.20 -10.57
N PHE A 525 -10.76 -31.22 -10.92
CA PHE A 525 -10.65 -30.44 -12.15
C PHE A 525 -10.26 -29.01 -11.79
N ILE A 526 -9.09 -28.57 -12.26
CA ILE A 526 -8.65 -27.18 -12.16
C ILE A 526 -8.79 -26.56 -13.55
N VAL A 527 -9.80 -25.69 -13.72
CA VAL A 527 -10.14 -25.05 -15.00
C VAL A 527 -9.62 -23.62 -15.04
N GLY A 528 -8.32 -23.47 -15.26
CA GLY A 528 -7.63 -22.20 -15.56
C GLY A 528 -7.53 -21.18 -14.43
N ASP A 529 -6.70 -20.16 -14.69
CA ASP A 529 -6.41 -19.01 -13.83
C ASP A 529 -6.00 -19.42 -12.40
N ALA A 530 -5.07 -20.38 -12.33
CA ALA A 530 -4.44 -20.82 -11.10
C ALA A 530 -3.35 -19.85 -10.62
N ILE A 531 -2.64 -19.17 -11.55
CA ILE A 531 -1.45 -18.35 -11.26
C ILE A 531 -1.51 -16.94 -11.85
N ASP A 532 -0.88 -15.98 -11.17
CA ASP A 532 -0.90 -14.55 -11.47
C ASP A 532 0.50 -13.88 -11.45
N ALA A 533 1.59 -14.67 -11.55
CA ALA A 533 2.97 -14.16 -11.62
C ALA A 533 3.95 -15.20 -12.22
N PRO A 534 5.21 -14.82 -12.55
CA PRO A 534 6.21 -15.77 -13.05
C PRO A 534 6.60 -16.83 -11.99
N ARG A 535 6.92 -18.06 -12.42
CA ARG A 535 7.21 -19.20 -11.54
C ARG A 535 8.24 -18.91 -10.46
N ASN A 536 9.36 -18.31 -10.83
CA ASN A 536 10.45 -17.98 -9.90
C ASN A 536 10.04 -17.08 -8.73
N SER A 537 8.91 -16.37 -8.84
CA SER A 537 8.44 -15.40 -7.86
C SER A 537 7.45 -15.99 -6.86
N ILE A 538 6.69 -17.01 -7.27
CA ILE A 538 5.52 -17.50 -6.50
C ILE A 538 5.36 -19.02 -6.47
N GLU A 539 6.35 -19.82 -6.91
CA GLU A 539 6.27 -21.30 -6.84
C GLU A 539 5.89 -21.81 -5.45
N ASN A 540 6.41 -21.20 -4.38
CA ASN A 540 6.06 -21.56 -3.00
C ASN A 540 4.55 -21.40 -2.70
N ARG A 541 3.88 -20.41 -3.29
CA ARG A 541 2.45 -20.13 -3.02
C ARG A 541 1.52 -21.24 -3.51
N VAL A 542 1.92 -21.98 -4.53
CA VAL A 542 1.13 -23.07 -5.14
C VAL A 542 1.64 -24.45 -4.76
N ARG A 543 2.71 -24.52 -3.95
CA ARG A 543 3.36 -25.78 -3.57
C ARG A 543 2.40 -26.76 -2.90
N SER A 544 1.42 -26.26 -2.14
CA SER A 544 0.42 -27.08 -1.47
C SER A 544 -0.45 -27.88 -2.43
N LEU A 545 -0.64 -27.42 -3.67
CA LEU A 545 -1.44 -28.10 -4.71
C LEU A 545 -0.94 -29.52 -5.00
N ARG A 546 0.36 -29.80 -4.81
CA ARG A 546 0.94 -31.15 -4.98
C ARG A 546 0.39 -32.19 -3.99
N PHE A 547 -0.28 -31.74 -2.93
CA PHE A 547 -0.85 -32.60 -1.88
C PHE A 547 -2.32 -32.94 -2.13
N LEU A 548 -2.91 -32.56 -3.27
CA LEU A 548 -4.23 -33.07 -3.69
C LEU A 548 -4.17 -34.60 -3.82
N LYS A 549 -5.05 -35.30 -3.11
CA LYS A 549 -5.03 -36.77 -2.99
C LYS A 549 -5.60 -37.50 -4.21
N SER A 550 -6.59 -36.89 -4.87
CA SER A 550 -7.26 -37.49 -6.04
C SER A 550 -6.57 -37.06 -7.33
N LYS A 551 -6.72 -37.86 -8.40
CA LYS A 551 -6.16 -37.54 -9.72
C LYS A 551 -6.65 -36.16 -10.14
N THR A 552 -5.72 -35.28 -10.50
CA THR A 552 -6.02 -33.88 -10.81
C THR A 552 -5.82 -33.65 -12.31
N PHE A 553 -6.81 -33.05 -12.97
CA PHE A 553 -6.76 -32.63 -14.37
C PHE A 553 -6.74 -31.12 -14.42
N PHE A 554 -5.86 -30.55 -15.24
CA PHE A 554 -5.64 -29.11 -15.34
C PHE A 554 -5.77 -28.64 -16.79
N VAL A 555 -6.45 -27.51 -16.99
CA VAL A 555 -6.37 -26.72 -18.23
C VAL A 555 -5.95 -25.31 -17.90
N SER A 556 -5.26 -24.66 -18.84
CA SER A 556 -4.83 -23.27 -18.71
C SER A 556 -5.99 -22.30 -18.91
N GLY A 557 -5.94 -21.20 -18.17
CA GLY A 557 -6.71 -19.98 -18.38
C GLY A 557 -5.86 -18.89 -19.03
N ASN A 558 -6.39 -17.68 -19.12
CA ASN A 558 -5.69 -16.57 -19.74
C ASN A 558 -4.58 -16.01 -18.85
N HIS A 559 -4.68 -16.14 -17.54
CA HIS A 559 -3.69 -15.61 -16.59
C HIS A 559 -2.38 -16.39 -16.57
N GLU A 560 -2.42 -17.69 -16.90
CA GLU A 560 -1.20 -18.48 -17.09
C GLU A 560 -0.27 -17.89 -18.17
N TYR A 561 -0.82 -17.15 -19.14
CA TYR A 561 -0.07 -16.59 -20.27
C TYR A 561 0.45 -15.18 -20.05
N TYR A 562 -0.01 -14.47 -19.01
CA TYR A 562 0.31 -13.06 -18.83
C TYR A 562 1.71 -12.83 -18.24
N TYR A 563 2.25 -13.82 -17.51
CA TYR A 563 3.44 -13.62 -16.69
C TYR A 563 4.48 -14.73 -16.91
N GLY A 564 5.53 -14.38 -17.65
CA GLY A 564 6.65 -15.30 -17.92
C GLY A 564 6.30 -16.35 -18.97
N ASN A 565 7.03 -17.46 -18.95
CA ASN A 565 6.80 -18.58 -19.87
C ASN A 565 5.80 -19.57 -19.25
N ALA A 566 4.59 -19.65 -19.82
CA ALA A 566 3.53 -20.53 -19.31
C ALA A 566 3.91 -22.02 -19.30
N SER A 567 4.86 -22.47 -20.15
CA SER A 567 5.32 -23.86 -20.13
C SER A 567 5.98 -24.24 -18.80
N GLU A 568 6.64 -23.30 -18.12
CA GLU A 568 7.28 -23.56 -16.82
C GLU A 568 6.26 -23.95 -15.74
N TRP A 569 5.04 -23.42 -15.85
CA TRP A 569 3.91 -23.75 -14.97
C TRP A 569 3.31 -25.11 -15.32
N PHE A 570 3.17 -25.42 -16.61
CA PHE A 570 2.69 -26.73 -17.06
C PHE A 570 3.63 -27.84 -16.59
N ASP A 571 4.94 -27.67 -16.80
CA ASP A 571 5.97 -28.61 -16.35
C ASP A 571 5.93 -28.81 -14.83
N LEU A 572 5.68 -27.74 -14.06
CA LEU A 572 5.56 -27.81 -12.60
C LEU A 572 4.32 -28.61 -12.18
N PHE A 573 3.16 -28.35 -12.80
CA PHE A 573 1.94 -29.07 -12.48
C PHE A 573 1.99 -30.54 -12.90
N GLU A 574 2.64 -30.87 -14.00
CA GLU A 574 2.96 -32.27 -14.35
C GLU A 574 3.88 -32.92 -13.30
N GLN A 575 4.89 -32.20 -12.79
CA GLN A 575 5.73 -32.68 -11.68
C GLN A 575 4.94 -32.89 -10.38
N TYR A 576 3.84 -32.15 -10.16
CA TYR A 576 2.90 -32.38 -9.07
C TYR A 576 1.98 -33.59 -9.30
N GLY A 577 2.07 -34.25 -10.45
CA GLY A 577 1.26 -35.40 -10.83
C GLY A 577 -0.06 -35.03 -11.52
N PHE A 578 -0.24 -33.77 -11.91
CA PHE A 578 -1.45 -33.33 -12.61
C PHE A 578 -1.41 -33.80 -14.05
N GLU A 579 -2.57 -34.14 -14.59
CA GLU A 579 -2.74 -34.38 -16.02
C GLU A 579 -3.05 -33.03 -16.69
N VAL A 580 -2.06 -32.40 -17.32
CA VAL A 580 -2.25 -31.14 -18.05
C VAL A 580 -2.84 -31.44 -19.44
N LEU A 581 -4.07 -30.99 -19.67
CA LEU A 581 -4.84 -31.30 -20.88
C LEU A 581 -4.82 -30.14 -21.88
N ASN A 582 -3.70 -29.95 -22.57
CA ASN A 582 -3.58 -28.98 -23.67
C ASN A 582 -4.06 -29.59 -25.00
N ASN A 583 -5.28 -29.25 -25.42
CA ASN A 583 -5.96 -29.78 -26.62
C ASN A 583 -5.88 -31.31 -26.77
N ARG A 584 -6.08 -32.02 -25.66
CA ARG A 584 -6.00 -33.49 -25.61
C ARG A 584 -7.04 -34.04 -24.66
N HIS A 585 -7.25 -35.34 -24.73
CA HIS A 585 -8.17 -36.06 -23.88
C HIS A 585 -7.51 -37.28 -23.23
N VAL A 586 -8.21 -37.81 -22.24
CA VAL A 586 -7.88 -39.04 -21.52
C VAL A 586 -9.17 -39.75 -21.14
N LEU A 587 -9.12 -41.08 -21.07
CA LEU A 587 -10.22 -41.89 -20.54
C LEU A 587 -10.03 -42.08 -19.03
N PHE A 588 -10.97 -41.61 -18.24
CA PHE A 588 -10.98 -41.79 -16.79
C PHE A 588 -12.27 -42.48 -16.38
N ARG A 589 -12.16 -43.72 -15.88
CA ARG A 589 -13.33 -44.58 -15.56
C ARG A 589 -14.35 -44.65 -16.71
N GLY A 590 -13.83 -44.82 -17.92
CA GLY A 590 -14.64 -44.88 -19.15
C GLY A 590 -15.16 -43.55 -19.68
N ILE A 591 -15.12 -42.46 -18.90
CA ILE A 591 -15.54 -41.11 -19.34
C ILE A 591 -14.40 -40.47 -20.15
N CYS A 592 -14.70 -39.83 -21.29
CA CYS A 592 -13.72 -39.01 -21.99
C CYS A 592 -13.61 -37.64 -21.33
N ILE A 593 -12.46 -37.34 -20.74
CA ILE A 593 -12.14 -36.02 -20.20
C ILE A 593 -11.22 -35.33 -21.21
N ALA A 594 -11.74 -34.33 -21.90
CA ALA A 594 -11.00 -33.50 -22.85
C ALA A 594 -10.68 -32.14 -22.24
N GLY A 595 -9.48 -31.62 -22.46
CA GLY A 595 -9.12 -30.26 -22.10
C GLY A 595 -8.78 -29.45 -23.33
N VAL A 596 -9.29 -28.22 -23.38
CA VAL A 596 -9.01 -27.27 -24.48
C VAL A 596 -8.23 -26.11 -23.89
N SER A 597 -7.12 -25.75 -24.54
CA SER A 597 -6.32 -24.58 -24.17
C SER A 597 -7.20 -23.32 -24.21
N ASP A 598 -7.00 -22.37 -23.28
CA ASP A 598 -7.83 -21.15 -23.26
C ASP A 598 -7.85 -20.41 -24.60
N TYR A 599 -8.94 -19.71 -24.89
CA TYR A 599 -9.16 -18.97 -26.15
C TYR A 599 -8.03 -17.96 -26.46
N SER A 600 -7.37 -17.43 -25.43
CA SER A 600 -6.23 -16.51 -25.58
C SER A 600 -4.87 -17.19 -25.80
N SER A 601 -4.80 -18.53 -25.80
CA SER A 601 -3.59 -19.33 -25.96
C SER A 601 -2.73 -18.93 -27.16
N GLY A 602 -3.35 -18.57 -28.29
CA GLY A 602 -2.61 -18.11 -29.47
C GLY A 602 -1.82 -16.80 -29.29
N ARG A 603 -2.02 -16.10 -28.17
CA ARG A 603 -1.25 -14.91 -27.78
C ARG A 603 -0.24 -15.18 -26.66
N SER A 604 -0.12 -16.43 -26.21
CA SER A 604 0.79 -16.83 -25.12
C SER A 604 2.28 -16.76 -25.50
N GLY A 605 2.58 -16.78 -26.81
CA GLY A 605 3.96 -16.89 -27.30
C GLY A 605 4.51 -18.33 -27.30
N LEU A 606 3.74 -19.32 -26.84
CA LEU A 606 4.11 -20.73 -26.92
C LEU A 606 3.90 -21.28 -28.34
N PRO A 607 4.86 -22.05 -28.89
CA PRO A 607 4.72 -22.65 -30.22
C PRO A 607 3.62 -23.71 -30.22
N ASN A 608 2.75 -23.69 -31.25
CA ASN A 608 1.63 -24.64 -31.43
C ASN A 608 0.65 -24.72 -30.24
N HIS A 609 0.56 -23.67 -29.42
CA HIS A 609 -0.41 -23.61 -28.32
C HIS A 609 -1.59 -22.72 -28.72
N MET A 610 -2.57 -23.32 -29.39
CA MET A 610 -3.75 -22.63 -29.92
C MET A 610 -5.04 -23.18 -29.28
N PHE A 611 -6.16 -22.51 -29.46
CA PHE A 611 -7.47 -23.05 -29.07
C PHE A 611 -7.92 -24.06 -30.14
N GLU A 612 -7.89 -25.36 -29.84
CA GLU A 612 -8.19 -26.43 -30.82
C GLU A 612 -9.14 -27.51 -30.25
N PRO A 613 -10.46 -27.24 -30.22
CA PRO A 613 -11.43 -28.16 -29.62
C PRO A 613 -11.56 -29.50 -30.37
N VAL A 614 -11.45 -29.51 -31.69
CA VAL A 614 -11.51 -30.75 -32.49
C VAL A 614 -10.34 -31.68 -32.16
N GLU A 615 -9.14 -31.12 -32.02
CA GLU A 615 -7.94 -31.88 -31.64
C GLU A 615 -8.09 -32.50 -30.24
N ALA A 616 -8.67 -31.75 -29.30
CA ALA A 616 -8.97 -32.26 -27.97
C ALA A 616 -9.96 -33.43 -27.99
N LEU A 617 -10.92 -33.43 -28.93
CA LEU A 617 -12.06 -34.37 -28.95
C LEU A 617 -11.89 -35.57 -29.89
N LYS A 618 -11.02 -35.49 -30.92
CA LYS A 618 -11.01 -36.45 -32.05
C LYS A 618 -10.80 -37.93 -31.67
N GLY A 619 -10.21 -38.22 -30.52
CA GLY A 619 -10.01 -39.58 -30.02
C GLY A 619 -11.00 -40.02 -28.95
N CYS A 620 -11.94 -39.15 -28.53
CA CYS A 620 -12.98 -39.52 -27.59
C CYS A 620 -13.95 -40.54 -28.23
N PRO A 621 -14.21 -41.68 -27.57
CA PRO A 621 -15.26 -42.60 -28.00
C PRO A 621 -16.62 -41.89 -28.00
N GLN A 622 -17.40 -42.06 -29.06
CA GLN A 622 -18.71 -41.38 -29.20
C GLN A 622 -19.84 -42.06 -28.39
N ASN A 623 -19.56 -43.24 -27.84
CA ASN A 623 -20.48 -44.10 -27.08
C ASN A 623 -20.27 -44.02 -25.56
N THR A 624 -19.62 -42.96 -25.08
CA THR A 624 -19.44 -42.69 -23.65
C THR A 624 -19.67 -41.20 -23.38
N THR A 625 -19.86 -40.83 -22.13
CA THR A 625 -19.90 -39.42 -21.70
C THR A 625 -18.60 -38.69 -22.04
N THR A 626 -18.71 -37.51 -22.65
CA THR A 626 -17.59 -36.59 -22.90
C THR A 626 -17.73 -35.32 -22.05
N ILE A 627 -16.74 -35.07 -21.18
CA ILE A 627 -16.61 -33.85 -20.37
C ILE A 627 -15.47 -33.01 -20.94
N VAL A 628 -15.73 -31.74 -21.22
CA VAL A 628 -14.72 -30.78 -21.67
C VAL A 628 -14.40 -29.79 -20.57
N LEU A 629 -13.13 -29.70 -20.21
CA LEU A 629 -12.57 -28.66 -19.35
C LEU A 629 -12.13 -27.48 -20.22
N SER A 630 -12.73 -26.31 -20.02
CA SER A 630 -12.35 -25.09 -20.75
C SER A 630 -12.54 -23.88 -19.85
N HIS A 631 -11.50 -23.06 -19.69
CA HIS A 631 -11.54 -21.95 -18.74
C HIS A 631 -12.58 -20.89 -19.12
N ASN A 632 -12.55 -20.38 -20.35
CA ASN A 632 -13.41 -19.29 -20.80
C ASN A 632 -14.72 -19.80 -21.43
N PRO A 633 -15.90 -19.51 -20.83
CA PRO A 633 -17.17 -20.01 -21.33
C PRO A 633 -17.59 -19.38 -22.67
N ALA A 634 -16.94 -18.30 -23.13
CA ALA A 634 -17.17 -17.75 -24.45
C ALA A 634 -16.90 -18.76 -25.58
N SER A 635 -15.99 -19.73 -25.34
CA SER A 635 -15.62 -20.80 -26.28
C SER A 635 -16.65 -21.94 -26.41
N THR A 636 -17.71 -21.90 -25.60
CA THR A 636 -18.69 -22.99 -25.47
C THR A 636 -19.34 -23.35 -26.81
N LYS A 637 -19.62 -22.38 -27.68
CA LYS A 637 -20.28 -22.65 -28.96
C LYS A 637 -19.35 -23.38 -29.92
N GLU A 638 -18.09 -22.97 -29.99
CA GLU A 638 -17.04 -23.58 -30.80
C GLU A 638 -16.73 -25.02 -30.33
N ILE A 639 -16.87 -25.29 -29.03
CA ILE A 639 -16.74 -26.64 -28.47
C ILE A 639 -17.98 -27.51 -28.78
N ALA A 640 -19.17 -27.01 -28.41
CA ALA A 640 -20.42 -27.78 -28.52
C ALA A 640 -20.86 -28.01 -29.98
N PHE A 641 -20.56 -27.07 -30.87
CA PHE A 641 -20.83 -27.14 -32.31
C PHE A 641 -19.53 -27.20 -33.12
N ASN A 642 -18.55 -27.95 -32.62
CA ASN A 642 -17.27 -28.12 -33.30
C ASN A 642 -17.45 -28.65 -34.73
N ASP A 643 -16.53 -28.27 -35.62
CA ASP A 643 -16.61 -28.54 -37.06
C ASP A 643 -16.63 -30.05 -37.41
N ALA A 644 -16.15 -30.90 -36.51
CA ALA A 644 -16.14 -32.35 -36.68
C ALA A 644 -17.41 -33.04 -36.14
N HIS A 645 -18.38 -32.28 -35.61
CA HIS A 645 -19.60 -32.78 -34.99
C HIS A 645 -19.36 -33.84 -33.90
N LEU A 646 -18.23 -33.72 -33.19
CA LEU A 646 -17.87 -34.62 -32.10
C LEU A 646 -18.73 -34.32 -30.88
N ARG A 647 -19.23 -35.37 -30.25
CA ARG A 647 -20.13 -35.29 -29.10
C ARG A 647 -19.46 -34.65 -27.87
N VAL A 648 -20.20 -33.75 -27.22
CA VAL A 648 -19.86 -33.14 -25.92
C VAL A 648 -21.10 -33.13 -25.02
N ASP A 649 -21.05 -33.79 -23.86
CA ASP A 649 -22.18 -33.87 -22.92
C ASP A 649 -22.13 -32.74 -21.88
N LEU A 650 -20.94 -32.41 -21.37
CA LEU A 650 -20.75 -31.43 -20.30
C LEU A 650 -19.49 -30.58 -20.53
N ILE A 651 -19.61 -29.26 -20.42
CA ILE A 651 -18.50 -28.30 -20.44
C ILE A 651 -18.40 -27.66 -19.05
N LEU A 652 -17.20 -27.63 -18.47
CA LEU A 652 -16.93 -27.01 -17.17
C LEU A 652 -16.01 -25.81 -17.36
N SER A 653 -16.43 -24.64 -16.87
CA SER A 653 -15.75 -23.35 -17.08
C SER A 653 -15.73 -22.45 -15.85
N GLY A 654 -14.79 -21.51 -15.82
CA GLY A 654 -14.66 -20.45 -14.81
C GLY A 654 -14.62 -19.06 -15.47
N HIS A 655 -13.55 -18.29 -15.24
CA HIS A 655 -13.19 -17.03 -15.92
C HIS A 655 -14.06 -15.81 -15.57
N THR A 656 -15.38 -15.99 -15.39
CA THR A 656 -16.31 -14.87 -15.24
C THR A 656 -16.27 -14.24 -13.86
N HIS A 657 -15.73 -14.95 -12.87
CA HIS A 657 -15.79 -14.64 -11.43
C HIS A 657 -17.21 -14.42 -10.88
N ALA A 658 -18.25 -14.80 -11.64
CA ALA A 658 -19.61 -14.27 -11.51
C ALA A 658 -19.60 -12.74 -11.29
N GLY A 659 -18.74 -12.02 -12.01
CA GLY A 659 -18.56 -10.59 -11.90
C GLY A 659 -18.14 -10.09 -10.52
N GLN A 660 -17.24 -10.81 -9.81
CA GLN A 660 -16.48 -10.54 -8.56
C GLN A 660 -17.01 -9.48 -7.57
N PHE A 661 -17.42 -8.29 -8.03
CA PHE A 661 -18.03 -7.20 -7.29
C PHE A 661 -19.48 -6.97 -7.75
N TYR A 662 -20.40 -6.76 -6.82
CA TYR A 662 -21.81 -6.49 -7.12
C TYR A 662 -22.03 -5.28 -8.05
N THR A 663 -21.10 -4.32 -8.07
CA THR A 663 -21.15 -3.15 -8.98
C THR A 663 -20.78 -3.49 -10.42
N VAL A 664 -20.03 -4.57 -10.64
CA VAL A 664 -19.54 -5.02 -11.95
C VAL A 664 -20.35 -6.20 -12.47
N ALA A 665 -20.97 -6.99 -11.58
CA ALA A 665 -21.85 -8.11 -11.91
C ALA A 665 -22.89 -7.83 -13.00
N PRO A 666 -23.67 -6.72 -12.98
CA PRO A 666 -24.61 -6.41 -14.06
C PRO A 666 -23.91 -6.17 -15.41
N ILE A 667 -22.72 -5.58 -15.41
CA ILE A 667 -21.93 -5.31 -16.62
C ILE A 667 -21.45 -6.64 -17.20
N VAL A 668 -20.88 -7.52 -16.37
CA VAL A 668 -20.37 -8.83 -16.80
C VAL A 668 -21.51 -9.72 -17.29
N TYR A 669 -22.64 -9.73 -16.60
CA TYR A 669 -23.85 -10.45 -17.02
C TYR A 669 -24.35 -10.00 -18.41
N LEU A 670 -24.28 -8.70 -18.71
CA LEU A 670 -24.70 -8.16 -20.01
C LEU A 670 -23.65 -8.37 -21.12
N MET A 671 -22.37 -8.44 -20.77
CA MET A 671 -21.27 -8.58 -21.73
C MET A 671 -20.96 -10.02 -22.12
N LEU A 672 -21.11 -10.97 -21.21
CA LEU A 672 -20.75 -12.37 -21.43
C LEU A 672 -21.98 -13.22 -21.79
N PRO A 673 -21.89 -14.10 -22.80
CA PRO A 673 -23.02 -14.95 -23.20
C PRO A 673 -23.41 -15.95 -22.11
N TYR A 674 -22.46 -16.34 -21.27
CA TYR A 674 -22.65 -17.23 -20.13
C TYR A 674 -21.96 -16.62 -18.92
N TYR A 675 -22.72 -16.45 -17.84
CA TYR A 675 -22.29 -15.67 -16.68
C TYR A 675 -21.94 -16.55 -15.49
N TYR A 676 -22.90 -17.34 -14.98
CA TYR A 676 -22.73 -18.17 -13.79
C TYR A 676 -23.84 -19.23 -13.72
N GLY A 677 -23.49 -20.46 -13.36
CA GLY A 677 -24.43 -21.56 -13.16
C GLY A 677 -24.51 -22.54 -14.33
N LEU A 678 -25.57 -23.35 -14.33
CA LEU A 678 -25.81 -24.40 -15.32
C LEU A 678 -26.64 -23.86 -16.50
N TYR A 679 -26.12 -24.04 -17.71
CA TYR A 679 -26.74 -23.68 -18.97
C TYR A 679 -26.95 -24.93 -19.83
N ARG A 680 -28.04 -24.96 -20.58
CA ARG A 680 -28.24 -25.95 -21.63
C ARG A 680 -27.90 -25.32 -22.97
N VAL A 681 -26.79 -25.74 -23.57
CA VAL A 681 -26.25 -25.18 -24.82
C VAL A 681 -26.94 -25.81 -26.03
N SER A 682 -27.18 -27.12 -25.96
CA SER A 682 -27.91 -27.90 -26.95
C SER A 682 -28.76 -28.97 -26.23
N PRO A 683 -29.60 -29.75 -26.94
CA PRO A 683 -30.29 -30.88 -26.34
C PRO A 683 -29.36 -31.91 -25.68
N GLU A 684 -28.10 -31.96 -26.11
CA GLU A 684 -27.07 -32.93 -25.71
C GLU A 684 -26.00 -32.33 -24.78
N THR A 685 -25.73 -31.02 -24.90
CA THR A 685 -24.60 -30.36 -24.23
C THR A 685 -25.06 -29.41 -23.13
N GLN A 686 -24.52 -29.62 -21.93
CA GLN A 686 -24.65 -28.70 -20.80
C GLN A 686 -23.34 -27.93 -20.59
N LEU A 687 -23.43 -26.68 -20.13
CA LEU A 687 -22.30 -25.87 -19.69
C LEU A 687 -22.50 -25.53 -18.21
N PHE A 688 -21.49 -25.73 -17.38
CA PHE A 688 -21.47 -25.28 -16.00
C PHE A 688 -20.37 -24.23 -15.80
N VAL A 689 -20.75 -23.01 -15.40
CA VAL A 689 -19.84 -21.90 -15.14
C VAL A 689 -19.75 -21.64 -13.64
N THR A 690 -18.58 -21.88 -13.04
CA THR A 690 -18.31 -21.54 -11.63
C THR A 690 -18.03 -20.03 -11.48
N ALA A 691 -18.34 -19.48 -10.31
CA ALA A 691 -17.93 -18.15 -9.92
C ALA A 691 -16.44 -18.08 -9.57
N GLY A 692 -15.74 -19.21 -9.47
CA GLY A 692 -14.32 -19.31 -9.14
C GLY A 692 -14.05 -19.50 -7.64
N THR A 693 -12.87 -20.02 -7.33
CA THR A 693 -12.49 -20.42 -5.97
C THR A 693 -12.10 -19.21 -5.12
N LEU A 694 -11.16 -18.37 -5.58
CA LEU A 694 -10.72 -17.18 -4.86
C LEU A 694 -11.07 -15.93 -5.66
N TYR A 695 -10.15 -14.99 -5.85
CA TYR A 695 -10.42 -13.66 -6.39
C TYR A 695 -9.24 -13.18 -7.23
N GLN A 696 -9.51 -12.34 -8.22
CA GLN A 696 -8.47 -11.65 -8.98
C GLN A 696 -8.16 -10.28 -8.35
N GLY A 697 -6.88 -9.99 -8.11
CA GLY A 697 -6.44 -8.66 -7.68
C GLY A 697 -6.91 -8.26 -6.28
N ALA A 698 -7.97 -7.47 -6.15
CA ALA A 698 -8.44 -7.01 -4.84
C ALA A 698 -8.96 -8.19 -4.00
N PRO A 699 -8.60 -8.32 -2.71
CA PRO A 699 -8.95 -9.47 -1.87
C PRO A 699 -10.40 -9.43 -1.39
N MET A 700 -11.33 -9.40 -2.35
CA MET A 700 -12.76 -9.36 -2.12
C MET A 700 -13.50 -10.03 -3.27
N LYS A 701 -14.65 -10.61 -2.93
CA LYS A 701 -15.58 -11.25 -3.84
C LYS A 701 -16.98 -11.05 -3.28
N MET A 702 -18.00 -11.15 -4.13
CA MET A 702 -19.38 -11.16 -3.66
C MET A 702 -19.59 -12.27 -2.63
N VAL A 703 -20.38 -11.95 -1.61
CA VAL A 703 -20.72 -12.85 -0.52
C VAL A 703 -21.24 -14.18 -1.12
N TRP A 704 -20.65 -15.30 -0.69
CA TRP A 704 -20.97 -16.67 -1.14
C TRP A 704 -20.57 -17.07 -2.57
N MET A 705 -19.76 -16.26 -3.25
CA MET A 705 -19.26 -16.54 -4.61
C MET A 705 -17.80 -17.06 -4.65
N SER A 706 -17.12 -17.16 -3.51
CA SER A 706 -15.89 -17.94 -3.38
C SER A 706 -16.30 -19.40 -3.14
N GLU A 707 -16.06 -20.27 -4.13
CA GLU A 707 -16.69 -21.59 -4.18
C GLU A 707 -15.81 -22.68 -4.77
N ILE A 708 -15.94 -23.87 -4.20
CA ILE A 708 -15.42 -25.13 -4.72
C ILE A 708 -16.65 -26.01 -4.96
N TRP A 709 -16.86 -26.47 -6.18
CA TRP A 709 -18.00 -27.32 -6.51
C TRP A 709 -17.63 -28.79 -6.43
N ILE A 710 -18.49 -29.59 -5.81
CA ILE A 710 -18.47 -31.04 -5.90
C ILE A 710 -19.59 -31.45 -6.85
N ILE A 711 -19.20 -31.95 -8.02
CA ILE A 711 -20.10 -32.34 -9.10
C ILE A 711 -20.27 -33.85 -9.06
N GLU A 712 -21.48 -34.33 -8.84
CA GLU A 712 -21.83 -35.75 -8.91
C GLU A 712 -22.54 -36.03 -10.24
N LEU A 713 -22.08 -37.02 -11.00
CA LEU A 713 -22.70 -37.39 -12.27
C LEU A 713 -23.64 -38.59 -12.13
N HIS A 714 -24.80 -38.47 -12.77
CA HIS A 714 -25.77 -39.54 -12.91
C HIS A 714 -26.11 -39.78 -14.39
N ALA A 715 -26.47 -41.02 -14.71
CA ALA A 715 -26.98 -41.35 -16.04
C ALA A 715 -28.36 -40.71 -16.23
N SER A 716 -28.57 -40.08 -17.40
CA SER A 716 -29.85 -39.47 -17.81
C SER A 716 -30.94 -40.48 -18.15
#